data_AF-A0A131ZXS3-F1
#
_entry.id   AF-A0A131ZXS3-F1
#
_cell.length_a   1.000
_cell.length_b   1.000
_cell.length_c   1.000
_cell.angle_alpha   90.00
_cell.angle_beta   90.00
_cell.angle_gamma   90.00
#
_symmetry.space_group_name_H-M   'P 1'
#
loop_
_entity.id
_entity.type
_entity.pdbx_description
1 polymer ?
#
loop_
_entity_poly.entity_id
_entity_poly.type
_entity_poly.pdbx_seq_one_letter_code
_entity_poly.pdbx_strand_id
1 'polypeptide(L)'
;MVVRERKRSRSLTNENHIYDVIRMNQPDKPIHQYRDSLFSLSSGFVNFRGFFTLALILLVLATLRVALENLIKYGILINYSKIFAILLSKETLWPTIISIILFHIFALISFKIECLLSERSQQQLIDHNQSYIQTKKASSKQQQCTNHFNNQSHLQQSSATKIEQITTENKKQTKPSSASLASPTASASANNRLNNIIFYPDNLTLADLFYFIYVPTLCYELNFPRTDRIRKRFLLQRLFEVMDYFRMLERLLKLSIPNHVIWLIWFYLFFHSYLNLIGEILRFGDREFYRDWWNARTLSYFWRNWNIPVHRWCVRHMFIPLLNRGYSKTVVTTCVFLFSALFHEYLVAVPMRMFSGWAFVGMALQIPFMFLLSNEWQYANIFVWFSLIIGQPDMMPIEESINSSMTDLVTIFDTNDIDKVIALAEAQSEKSLYHIALWAKMSMLKAALTMDAKDLVSAKKATKKCLKLCNKLRKKKFKKITNMLTKKNYGDFYSDLELHAELTYAMVTGCKSVLALMNCTSIKKLTRIAYHIGICVNIIAKCREIFEKRTSWESNVSKENFEAAIRLERGIRNLIVSFLPPKLLKIVNFLGFKGIREVAFNELNKAIELPGIYGLIGEMVVILYWLYIEMHGCLGPTNVDAMRTLIDKKMAQYPNSVLYKVAKNKLTQITGNIQESTEGFLSIIDKEFEMFHKISHWELMWTNAVLGEWDECIKYAQLLREKTLHSPAIITYLEAVFRYAKGKLQNDPKQIDQATTLFETVPTLRIRYLGKTMTLEKAVIVQSQRFFKNGKTLIAPVQESMYNINYIYLLTGNDAIAQKWFNLTEAELNEYAKDQADREKYLCVLFYKGVILKHLGKFNEAIDCFNTIMNEEKVFVKEKSIVPQAHMEIGMVKMLEGKKDEAKEILESVIQTYSKYVSENIVHIRSYAALRALGVSTDKTVEVEGEDLENLDGIDEESSSSDED
;
A
#
# COMPACT_ATOMS: atom_id res chain seq x y z
N MET A 1 -16.90 44.37 46.30
CA MET A 1 -15.67 43.61 45.97
C MET A 1 -14.86 44.28 44.86
N VAL A 2 -15.49 44.69 43.75
CA VAL A 2 -14.86 45.36 42.57
C VAL A 2 -14.17 46.70 42.86
N VAL A 3 -14.63 47.49 43.85
CA VAL A 3 -14.01 48.79 44.20
C VAL A 3 -12.72 48.62 45.03
N ARG A 4 -12.59 47.54 45.82
CA ARG A 4 -11.37 47.22 46.58
C ARG A 4 -10.25 46.69 45.68
N GLU A 5 -10.59 46.01 44.57
CA GLU A 5 -9.61 45.59 43.56
C GLU A 5 -9.09 46.76 42.71
N ARG A 6 -9.94 47.74 42.36
CA ARG A 6 -9.53 48.94 41.59
C ARG A 6 -8.58 49.86 42.34
N LYS A 7 -8.64 49.92 43.68
CA LYS A 7 -7.65 50.66 44.49
C LYS A 7 -6.32 49.91 44.63
N ARG A 8 -6.34 48.58 44.63
CA ARG A 8 -5.14 47.72 44.68
C ARG A 8 -4.39 47.70 43.35
N SER A 9 -5.09 47.74 42.22
CA SER A 9 -4.47 47.81 40.88
C SER A 9 -3.82 49.17 40.56
N ARG A 10 -4.30 50.26 41.18
CA ARG A 10 -3.72 51.62 41.01
C ARG A 10 -2.43 51.86 41.82
N SER A 11 -2.20 51.16 42.93
CA SER A 11 -0.92 51.27 43.66
C SER A 11 0.18 50.41 43.05
N LEU A 12 -0.17 49.24 42.49
CA LEU A 12 0.75 48.33 41.79
C LEU A 12 1.26 48.86 40.43
N THR A 13 0.56 49.84 39.84
CA THR A 13 0.91 50.41 38.52
C THR A 13 1.98 51.50 38.58
N ASN A 14 2.12 52.22 39.70
CA ASN A 14 3.16 53.25 39.85
C ASN A 14 4.56 52.67 40.18
N GLU A 15 4.65 51.53 40.88
CA GLU A 15 5.93 50.91 41.25
C GLU A 15 6.56 50.07 40.12
N ASN A 16 5.75 49.39 39.29
CA ASN A 16 6.22 48.70 38.08
C ASN A 16 6.81 49.68 37.05
N HIS A 17 6.28 50.91 37.01
CA HIS A 17 6.74 51.96 36.10
C HIS A 17 8.18 52.42 36.38
N ILE A 18 8.63 52.38 37.64
CA ILE A 18 10.01 52.74 38.03
C ILE A 18 10.98 51.62 37.63
N TYR A 19 10.58 50.36 37.80
CA TYR A 19 11.37 49.19 37.39
C TYR A 19 11.54 49.13 35.87
N ASP A 20 10.48 49.44 35.10
CA ASP A 20 10.52 49.50 33.63
C ASP A 20 11.43 50.63 33.11
N VAL A 21 11.49 51.79 33.79
CA VAL A 21 12.35 52.93 33.42
C VAL A 21 13.84 52.62 33.65
N ILE A 22 14.20 51.92 34.74
CA ILE A 22 15.58 51.47 35.00
C ILE A 22 15.99 50.41 33.98
N ARG A 23 15.08 49.49 33.63
CA ARG A 23 15.28 48.44 32.63
C ARG A 23 15.54 49.03 31.24
N MET A 24 14.76 50.02 30.80
CA MET A 24 14.93 50.67 29.50
C MET A 24 16.32 51.29 29.25
N ASN A 25 17.08 51.58 30.32
CA ASN A 25 18.42 52.19 30.24
C ASN A 25 19.58 51.17 30.30
N GLN A 26 19.31 49.86 30.27
CA GLN A 26 20.35 48.82 30.28
C GLN A 26 21.00 48.60 28.89
N PRO A 27 22.32 48.26 28.83
CA PRO A 27 23.07 48.15 27.58
C PRO A 27 22.64 46.99 26.66
N ASP A 28 21.92 46.01 27.19
CA ASP A 28 21.40 44.83 26.50
C ASP A 28 20.12 45.09 25.68
N LYS A 29 19.57 46.31 25.72
CA LYS A 29 18.36 46.74 24.97
C LYS A 29 17.19 45.78 25.24
N PRO A 30 16.58 45.82 26.43
CA PRO A 30 15.57 44.85 26.84
C PRO A 30 14.29 44.97 26.02
N ILE A 31 13.69 43.82 25.71
CA ILE A 31 12.51 43.71 24.83
C ILE A 31 11.29 43.11 25.54
N HIS A 32 11.48 42.52 26.73
CA HIS A 32 10.41 41.89 27.51
C HIS A 32 9.64 42.91 28.38
N GLN A 33 8.35 42.68 28.60
CA GLN A 33 7.48 43.51 29.46
C GLN A 33 6.49 42.64 30.24
N TYR A 34 6.03 43.09 31.42
CA TYR A 34 5.04 42.35 32.20
C TYR A 34 3.67 42.34 31.50
N ARG A 35 3.24 41.19 30.98
CA ARG A 35 2.00 41.03 30.21
C ARG A 35 1.47 39.60 30.31
N ASP A 36 0.16 39.45 30.37
CA ASP A 36 -0.50 38.13 30.33
C ASP A 36 -0.68 37.62 28.88
N SER A 37 -0.72 36.30 28.70
CA SER A 37 -1.05 35.70 27.39
C SER A 37 -2.49 36.01 26.98
N LEU A 38 -2.73 36.10 25.67
CA LEU A 38 -4.02 36.55 25.12
C LEU A 38 -5.23 35.70 25.55
N PHE A 39 -5.09 34.38 25.69
CA PHE A 39 -6.18 33.51 26.16
C PHE A 39 -6.31 33.40 27.69
N SER A 40 -5.48 34.09 28.47
CA SER A 40 -5.58 34.10 29.93
C SER A 40 -6.78 34.92 30.42
N LEU A 41 -7.41 34.47 31.50
CA LEU A 41 -8.58 35.13 32.12
C LEU A 41 -8.36 36.61 32.51
N SER A 42 -7.12 36.97 32.83
CA SER A 42 -6.70 38.31 33.26
C SER A 42 -6.30 39.24 32.11
N SER A 43 -6.21 38.74 30.88
CA SER A 43 -5.80 39.52 29.70
C SER A 43 -6.84 40.54 29.21
N GLY A 44 -8.10 40.42 29.65
CA GLY A 44 -9.21 41.28 29.21
C GLY A 44 -9.75 40.97 27.79
N PHE A 45 -9.30 39.91 27.13
CA PHE A 45 -9.79 39.52 25.81
C PHE A 45 -11.19 38.87 25.88
N VAL A 46 -12.21 39.56 25.35
CA VAL A 46 -13.64 39.15 25.47
C VAL A 46 -14.24 38.58 24.17
N ASN A 47 -13.65 38.87 23.01
CA ASN A 47 -14.16 38.39 21.72
C ASN A 47 -13.88 36.88 21.54
N PHE A 48 -14.89 36.13 21.10
CA PHE A 48 -14.83 34.67 20.82
C PHE A 48 -14.59 33.73 22.03
N ARG A 49 -14.53 34.26 23.26
CA ARG A 49 -14.39 33.46 24.50
C ARG A 49 -15.51 32.43 24.66
N GLY A 50 -16.74 32.78 24.26
CA GLY A 50 -17.89 31.89 24.29
C GLY A 50 -17.71 30.67 23.37
N PHE A 51 -17.19 30.88 22.15
CA PHE A 51 -16.92 29.80 21.19
C PHE A 51 -15.80 28.86 21.67
N PHE A 52 -14.73 29.42 22.25
CA PHE A 52 -13.64 28.61 22.82
C PHE A 52 -14.11 27.75 24.00
N THR A 53 -14.94 28.32 24.88
CA THR A 53 -15.51 27.61 26.03
C THR A 53 -16.47 26.50 25.57
N LEU A 54 -17.28 26.77 24.54
CA LEU A 54 -18.18 25.79 23.93
C LEU A 54 -17.41 24.61 23.30
N ALA A 55 -16.32 24.88 22.58
CA ALA A 55 -15.48 23.83 21.99
C ALA A 55 -14.87 22.90 23.05
N LEU A 56 -14.44 23.46 24.18
CA LEU A 56 -13.87 22.68 25.29
C LEU A 56 -14.94 21.84 26.02
N ILE A 57 -16.15 22.36 26.19
CA ILE A 57 -17.29 21.62 26.76
C ILE A 57 -17.69 20.46 25.84
N LEU A 58 -17.79 20.69 24.54
CA LEU A 58 -18.14 19.64 23.56
C LEU A 58 -17.08 18.53 23.53
N LEU A 59 -15.80 18.88 23.64
CA LEU A 59 -14.71 17.90 23.73
C LEU A 59 -14.86 17.00 24.96
N VAL A 60 -15.08 17.60 26.14
CA VAL A 60 -15.28 16.85 27.40
C VAL A 60 -16.52 15.95 27.31
N LEU A 61 -17.65 16.45 26.83
CA LEU A 61 -18.89 15.67 26.70
C LEU A 61 -18.74 14.49 25.73
N ALA A 62 -18.00 14.66 24.63
CA ALA A 62 -17.76 13.61 23.64
C ALA A 62 -16.81 12.50 24.14
N THR A 63 -15.86 12.82 25.01
CA THR A 63 -14.81 11.88 25.44
C THR A 63 -15.04 11.27 26.82
N LEU A 64 -15.86 11.90 27.68
CA LEU A 64 -16.05 11.49 29.07
C LEU A 64 -16.60 10.07 29.20
N ARG A 65 -17.51 9.66 28.30
CA ARG A 65 -18.07 8.30 28.29
C ARG A 65 -17.00 7.24 28.03
N VAL A 66 -16.16 7.45 27.03
CA VAL A 66 -15.11 6.50 26.64
C VAL A 66 -13.98 6.47 27.69
N ALA A 67 -13.67 7.61 28.30
CA ALA A 67 -12.72 7.69 29.41
C ALA A 67 -13.21 6.92 30.64
N LEU A 68 -14.50 7.05 30.98
CA LEU A 68 -15.13 6.29 32.06
C LEU A 68 -15.17 4.79 31.75
N GLU A 69 -15.57 4.41 30.53
CA GLU A 69 -15.57 3.01 30.09
C GLU A 69 -14.17 2.38 30.16
N ASN A 70 -13.12 3.09 29.76
CA ASN A 70 -11.74 2.61 29.86
C ASN A 70 -11.24 2.54 31.30
N LEU A 71 -11.57 3.53 32.15
CA LEU A 71 -11.19 3.52 33.56
C LEU A 71 -11.88 2.37 34.32
N ILE A 72 -13.15 2.09 34.00
CA ILE A 72 -13.92 0.98 34.56
C ILE A 72 -13.38 -0.37 34.07
N LYS A 73 -13.04 -0.48 32.79
CA LYS A 73 -12.64 -1.74 32.15
C LYS A 73 -11.18 -2.12 32.41
N TYR A 74 -10.29 -1.15 32.58
CA TYR A 74 -8.85 -1.38 32.66
C TYR A 74 -8.21 -0.88 33.97
N GLY A 75 -8.90 -0.07 34.78
CA GLY A 75 -8.32 0.55 35.98
C GLY A 75 -7.20 1.55 35.68
N ILE A 76 -6.45 1.96 36.71
CA ILE A 76 -5.26 2.81 36.55
C ILE A 76 -4.06 1.89 36.26
N LEU A 77 -3.68 1.76 34.99
CA LEU A 77 -2.65 0.82 34.51
C LEU A 77 -1.20 1.34 34.58
N ILE A 78 -0.95 2.58 35.02
CA ILE A 78 0.40 3.15 35.01
C ILE A 78 1.20 2.63 36.21
N ASN A 79 2.16 1.73 35.93
CA ASN A 79 3.12 1.25 36.91
C ASN A 79 4.49 1.92 36.72
N TYR A 80 4.70 3.02 37.45
CA TYR A 80 5.90 3.87 37.33
C TYR A 80 7.22 3.13 37.61
N SER A 81 7.20 2.07 38.44
CA SER A 81 8.42 1.30 38.74
C SER A 81 8.87 0.42 37.56
N LYS A 82 7.91 -0.16 36.81
CA LYS A 82 8.20 -0.91 35.58
C LYS A 82 8.72 -0.02 34.46
N ILE A 83 8.18 1.19 34.33
CA ILE A 83 8.67 2.18 33.34
C ILE A 83 10.13 2.55 33.65
N PHE A 84 10.46 2.81 34.91
CA PHE A 84 11.82 3.13 35.33
C PHE A 84 12.79 1.95 35.11
N ALA A 85 12.36 0.72 35.38
CA ALA A 85 13.15 -0.50 35.14
C ALA A 85 13.38 -0.78 33.64
N ILE A 86 12.40 -0.49 32.78
CA ILE A 86 12.54 -0.59 31.31
C ILE A 86 13.45 0.53 30.76
N LEU A 87 13.40 1.72 31.37
CA LEU A 87 14.23 2.87 30.98
C LEU A 87 15.73 2.59 31.19
N LEU A 88 16.09 1.84 32.23
CA LEU A 88 17.49 1.47 32.53
C LEU A 88 17.98 0.18 31.83
N SER A 89 17.10 -0.70 31.36
CA SER A 89 17.48 -2.05 30.89
C SER A 89 17.63 -2.22 29.38
N LYS A 90 17.16 -1.28 28.54
CA LYS A 90 17.26 -1.39 27.07
C LYS A 90 18.42 -0.57 26.51
N GLU A 91 19.37 -1.25 25.86
CA GLU A 91 20.53 -0.65 25.15
C GLU A 91 20.14 0.43 24.12
N THR A 92 18.94 0.35 23.54
CA THR A 92 18.43 1.29 22.54
C THR A 92 18.04 2.68 23.07
N LEU A 93 17.89 2.86 24.39
CA LEU A 93 17.51 4.15 24.99
C LEU A 93 18.71 5.02 25.41
N TRP A 94 19.88 4.40 25.58
CA TRP A 94 21.11 5.08 25.99
C TRP A 94 21.54 6.21 25.06
N PRO A 95 21.43 6.11 23.71
CA PRO A 95 21.75 7.22 22.82
C PRO A 95 20.93 8.49 23.09
N THR A 96 19.66 8.36 23.48
CA THR A 96 18.78 9.50 23.79
C THR A 96 19.17 10.16 25.11
N ILE A 97 19.45 9.35 26.14
CA ILE A 97 19.91 9.84 27.45
C ILE A 97 21.27 10.53 27.31
N ILE A 98 22.20 9.92 26.57
CA ILE A 98 23.51 10.48 26.27
C ILE A 98 23.38 11.80 25.49
N SER A 99 22.45 11.89 24.53
CA SER A 99 22.21 13.13 23.78
C SER A 99 21.69 14.27 24.66
N ILE A 100 20.80 13.98 25.61
CA ILE A 100 20.31 14.97 26.59
C ILE A 100 21.45 15.43 27.51
N ILE A 101 22.30 14.51 27.97
CA ILE A 101 23.47 14.85 28.80
C ILE A 101 24.46 15.69 28.01
N LEU A 102 24.76 15.31 26.77
CA LEU A 102 25.65 16.06 25.87
C LEU A 102 25.16 17.49 25.61
N PHE A 103 23.84 17.70 25.44
CA PHE A 103 23.27 19.05 25.30
C PHE A 103 23.61 19.96 26.50
N HIS A 104 23.50 19.45 27.72
CA HIS A 104 23.84 20.22 28.92
C HIS A 104 25.37 20.44 29.04
N ILE A 105 26.20 19.51 28.57
CA ILE A 105 27.65 19.69 28.49
C ILE A 105 28.02 20.85 27.56
N PHE A 106 27.41 20.95 26.38
CA PHE A 106 27.65 22.09 25.47
C PHE A 106 27.23 23.44 26.07
N ALA A 107 26.11 23.48 26.79
CA ALA A 107 25.68 24.69 27.51
C ALA A 107 26.67 25.09 28.61
N LEU A 108 27.23 24.12 29.34
CA LEU A 108 28.28 24.36 30.35
C LEU A 108 29.59 24.82 29.72
N ILE A 109 29.98 24.30 28.55
CA ILE A 109 31.16 24.76 27.80
C ILE A 109 30.97 26.21 27.36
N SER A 110 29.81 26.56 26.79
CA SER A 110 29.50 27.95 26.39
C SER A 110 29.53 28.89 27.60
N PHE A 111 28.99 28.48 28.74
CA PHE A 111 29.05 29.24 29.98
C PHE A 111 30.49 29.44 30.47
N LYS A 112 31.32 28.38 30.40
CA LYS A 112 32.73 28.48 30.80
C LYS A 112 33.52 29.42 29.88
N ILE A 113 33.24 29.43 28.58
CA ILE A 113 33.82 30.39 27.62
C ILE A 113 33.44 31.82 28.02
N GLU A 114 32.16 32.08 28.35
CA GLU A 114 31.70 33.41 28.77
C GLU A 114 32.33 33.86 30.10
N CYS A 115 32.49 32.96 31.08
CA CYS A 115 33.22 33.25 32.32
C CYS A 115 34.68 33.63 32.05
N LEU A 116 35.37 32.89 31.18
CA LEU A 116 36.78 33.17 30.82
C LEU A 116 36.93 34.50 30.05
N LEU A 117 35.99 34.82 29.17
CA LEU A 117 35.96 36.10 28.46
C LEU A 117 35.64 37.27 29.40
N SER A 118 34.74 37.07 30.37
CA SER A 118 34.43 38.04 31.43
C SER A 118 35.67 38.35 32.27
N GLU A 119 36.36 37.33 32.80
CA GLU A 119 37.60 37.49 33.57
C GLU A 119 38.66 38.25 32.78
N ARG A 120 38.83 37.95 31.49
CA ARG A 120 39.79 38.65 30.61
C ARG A 120 39.40 40.11 30.36
N SER A 121 38.11 40.40 30.18
CA SER A 121 37.61 41.77 29.97
C SER A 121 37.68 42.61 31.26
N GLN A 122 37.41 42.02 32.43
CA GLN A 122 37.59 42.67 33.72
C GLN A 122 39.07 42.91 34.04
N GLN A 123 39.94 41.96 33.74
CA GLN A 123 41.38 42.13 33.89
C GLN A 123 41.90 43.27 32.99
N GLN A 124 41.46 43.35 31.73
CA GLN A 124 41.78 44.48 30.84
C GLN A 124 41.26 45.83 31.38
N LEU A 125 40.08 45.85 32.00
CA LEU A 125 39.51 47.05 32.61
C LEU A 125 40.26 47.45 33.89
N ILE A 126 40.70 46.48 34.70
CA ILE A 126 41.53 46.69 35.89
C ILE A 126 42.92 47.17 35.48
N ASP A 127 43.55 46.57 34.47
CA ASP A 127 44.84 46.97 33.93
C ASP A 127 44.76 48.38 33.31
N HIS A 128 43.68 48.70 32.60
CA HIS A 128 43.40 50.04 32.08
C HIS A 128 43.16 51.06 33.19
N ASN A 129 42.43 50.71 34.25
CA ASN A 129 42.18 51.59 35.40
C ASN A 129 43.43 51.75 36.28
N GLN A 130 44.26 50.72 36.43
CA GLN A 130 45.55 50.79 37.12
C GLN A 130 46.54 51.63 36.31
N SER A 131 46.59 51.46 34.99
CA SER A 131 47.30 52.34 34.06
C SER A 131 46.81 53.78 34.21
N TYR A 132 45.49 54.02 34.23
CA TYR A 132 44.88 55.34 34.41
C TYR A 132 45.24 55.97 35.75
N ILE A 133 45.18 55.21 36.87
CA ILE A 133 45.56 55.66 38.21
C ILE A 133 47.07 55.91 38.32
N GLN A 134 47.91 55.11 37.66
CA GLN A 134 49.36 55.35 37.56
C GLN A 134 49.66 56.60 36.74
N THR A 135 49.00 56.81 35.60
CA THR A 135 49.11 58.07 34.83
C THR A 135 48.59 59.27 35.61
N LYS A 136 47.53 59.12 36.43
CA LYS A 136 46.97 60.19 37.26
C LYS A 136 47.85 60.53 38.48
N LYS A 137 48.55 59.54 39.06
CA LYS A 137 49.58 59.75 40.09
C LYS A 137 50.89 60.33 39.52
N ALA A 138 51.23 59.99 38.27
CA ALA A 138 52.35 60.60 37.56
C ALA A 138 52.04 62.06 37.15
N SER A 139 50.81 62.34 36.71
CA SER A 139 50.34 63.70 36.37
C SER A 139 49.95 64.56 37.57
N SER A 140 49.83 64.01 38.79
CA SER A 140 49.74 64.85 40.02
C SER A 140 51.07 65.47 40.45
N LYS A 141 52.19 65.15 39.78
CA LYS A 141 53.50 65.82 39.99
C LYS A 141 53.89 66.81 38.90
N GLN A 142 53.10 66.95 37.83
CA GLN A 142 53.36 67.93 36.76
C GLN A 142 52.03 68.52 36.27
N GLN A 143 51.95 69.86 36.29
CA GLN A 143 50.91 70.71 35.70
C GLN A 143 49.67 71.04 36.57
N GLN A 144 49.91 71.94 37.54
CA GLN A 144 49.26 73.26 37.46
C GLN A 144 49.70 73.93 36.14
N CYS A 145 48.85 73.91 35.12
CA CYS A 145 48.61 75.02 34.18
C CYS A 145 47.91 74.52 32.90
N THR A 146 46.84 75.26 32.58
CA THR A 146 46.20 75.46 31.27
C THR A 146 45.45 74.30 30.60
N ASN A 147 44.15 74.55 30.43
CA ASN A 147 43.16 73.83 29.63
C ASN A 147 43.53 73.78 28.13
N HIS A 148 43.37 72.63 27.48
CA HIS A 148 42.40 72.40 26.37
C HIS A 148 42.52 70.96 25.84
N PHE A 149 41.40 70.42 25.31
CA PHE A 149 41.24 69.13 24.59
C PHE A 149 41.30 67.80 25.39
N ASN A 150 40.13 67.23 25.72
CA ASN A 150 39.50 66.21 24.86
C ASN A 150 38.15 65.71 25.41
N ASN A 151 37.12 65.83 24.56
CA ASN A 151 35.79 65.25 24.72
C ASN A 151 35.79 63.82 24.17
N GLN A 152 35.65 62.77 24.99
CA GLN A 152 35.02 61.49 24.57
C GLN A 152 34.81 60.43 25.67
N SER A 153 34.44 60.82 26.90
CA SER A 153 34.11 59.85 27.96
C SER A 153 32.99 60.28 28.92
N HIS A 154 32.14 61.23 28.51
CA HIS A 154 31.13 61.82 29.39
C HIS A 154 29.75 61.11 29.42
N LEU A 155 29.52 60.08 28.58
CA LEU A 155 28.19 59.47 28.43
C LEU A 155 27.87 58.34 29.42
N GLN A 156 28.87 57.76 30.12
CA GLN A 156 28.61 56.74 31.15
C GLN A 156 28.65 57.28 32.59
N GLN A 157 29.48 58.30 32.88
CA GLN A 157 29.55 58.89 34.24
C GLN A 157 28.39 59.83 34.56
N SER A 158 27.75 60.45 33.56
CA SER A 158 26.58 61.33 33.75
C SER A 158 25.33 60.60 34.25
N SER A 159 25.22 59.30 34.02
CA SER A 159 24.00 58.54 34.34
C SER A 159 24.00 58.06 35.80
N ALA A 160 25.17 57.63 36.30
CA ALA A 160 25.33 57.17 37.69
C ALA A 160 25.16 58.31 38.72
N THR A 161 25.74 59.47 38.44
CA THR A 161 25.66 60.65 39.33
C THR A 161 24.25 61.25 39.43
N LYS A 162 23.46 61.17 38.36
CA LYS A 162 22.06 61.65 38.34
C LYS A 162 21.11 60.72 39.12
N ILE A 163 21.40 59.41 39.12
CA ILE A 163 20.63 58.40 39.86
C ILE A 163 20.94 58.46 41.36
N GLU A 164 22.18 58.73 41.74
CA GLU A 164 22.58 58.90 43.15
C GLU A 164 21.97 60.17 43.78
N GLN A 165 21.84 61.26 43.02
CA GLN A 165 21.15 62.49 43.45
C GLN A 165 19.65 62.27 43.72
N ILE A 166 18.94 61.55 42.84
CA ILE A 166 17.50 61.24 42.99
C ILE A 166 17.24 60.33 44.20
N THR A 167 18.18 59.43 44.51
CA THR A 167 18.09 58.52 45.65
C THR A 167 18.34 59.25 46.99
N THR A 168 19.13 60.32 46.96
CA THR A 168 19.50 61.10 48.17
C THR A 168 18.47 62.19 48.50
N GLU A 169 17.80 62.80 47.52
CA GLU A 169 16.73 63.78 47.75
C GLU A 169 15.46 63.14 48.36
N ASN A 170 15.13 61.90 47.99
CA ASN A 170 13.93 61.23 48.50
C ASN A 170 14.08 60.70 49.94
N LYS A 171 15.31 60.47 50.43
CA LYS A 171 15.56 60.15 51.85
C LYS A 171 15.25 61.32 52.80
N LYS A 172 15.17 62.56 52.30
CA LYS A 172 14.84 63.75 53.12
C LYS A 172 13.32 63.99 53.29
N GLN A 173 12.44 63.37 52.50
CA GLN A 173 11.01 63.67 52.49
C GLN A 173 10.11 62.78 53.37
N THR A 174 10.63 61.72 54.00
CA THR A 174 9.81 60.83 54.85
C THR A 174 10.17 60.94 56.33
N LYS A 175 9.61 61.93 57.04
CA LYS A 175 9.37 61.86 58.49
C LYS A 175 7.97 61.27 58.74
N PRO A 176 7.76 60.41 59.76
CA PRO A 176 6.51 59.68 59.92
C PRO A 176 5.46 60.56 60.64
N SER A 177 4.29 60.73 60.03
CA SER A 177 3.08 61.15 60.74
C SER A 177 2.10 59.97 60.80
N SER A 178 1.57 59.78 62.00
CA SER A 178 0.81 58.63 62.50
C SER A 178 -0.60 58.52 61.92
N ALA A 179 -0.99 57.28 61.59
CA ALA A 179 -2.30 56.62 61.85
C ALA A 179 -2.86 55.84 60.64
N SER A 180 -2.67 54.51 60.65
CA SER A 180 -3.76 53.53 60.62
C SER A 180 -3.21 52.11 60.40
N LEU A 181 -3.74 51.19 61.20
CA LEU A 181 -3.29 49.82 61.37
C LEU A 181 -3.61 48.96 60.13
N ALA A 182 -2.58 48.51 59.39
CA ALA A 182 -2.68 47.42 58.42
C ALA A 182 -1.37 46.59 58.37
N SER A 183 -1.53 45.28 58.20
CA SER A 183 -0.59 44.16 58.41
C SER A 183 0.86 44.31 57.86
N PRO A 184 1.89 43.73 58.52
CA PRO A 184 3.32 43.96 58.22
C PRO A 184 3.92 43.16 57.05
N THR A 185 3.14 42.30 56.36
CA THR A 185 3.71 41.28 55.45
C THR A 185 3.86 41.72 54.00
N ALA A 186 3.19 42.80 53.56
CA ALA A 186 3.25 43.25 52.16
C ALA A 186 4.46 44.14 51.85
N SER A 187 4.86 45.03 52.78
CA SER A 187 5.96 45.98 52.61
C SER A 187 7.36 45.30 52.63
N ALA A 188 7.50 44.18 53.34
CA ALA A 188 8.75 43.41 53.39
C ALA A 188 9.09 42.71 52.05
N SER A 189 8.08 42.34 51.26
CA SER A 189 8.30 41.64 49.98
C SER A 189 8.72 42.57 48.83
N ALA A 190 8.40 43.87 48.92
CA ALA A 190 8.71 44.88 47.91
C ALA A 190 10.14 45.44 48.10
N ASN A 191 10.57 45.68 49.34
CA ASN A 191 11.97 46.06 49.63
C ASN A 191 12.97 44.95 49.26
N ASN A 192 12.57 43.68 49.28
CA ASN A 192 13.40 42.56 48.80
C ASN A 192 13.53 42.47 47.27
N ARG A 193 12.71 43.18 46.47
CA ARG A 193 12.81 43.17 44.99
C ARG A 193 13.73 44.24 44.42
N LEU A 194 13.93 45.35 45.14
CA LEU A 194 14.90 46.38 44.77
C LEU A 194 16.34 45.99 45.14
N ASN A 195 16.51 45.19 46.20
CA ASN A 195 17.83 44.71 46.64
C ASN A 195 18.39 43.51 45.85
N ASN A 196 17.65 42.97 44.86
CA ASN A 196 17.99 41.71 44.14
C ASN A 196 18.22 41.90 42.63
N ILE A 197 18.56 43.11 42.17
CA ILE A 197 18.87 43.37 40.75
C ILE A 197 20.29 42.90 40.47
N ILE A 198 20.44 41.94 39.55
CA ILE A 198 21.72 41.33 39.20
C ILE A 198 22.36 42.15 38.06
N PHE A 199 23.63 42.51 38.22
CA PHE A 199 24.43 43.23 37.21
C PHE A 199 25.50 42.30 36.63
N TYR A 200 25.95 42.56 35.41
CA TYR A 200 27.09 41.82 34.85
C TYR A 200 28.39 42.23 35.58
N PRO A 201 29.25 41.29 36.00
CA PRO A 201 29.24 39.85 35.69
C PRO A 201 28.63 38.93 36.78
N ASP A 202 27.95 39.48 37.78
CA ASP A 202 27.39 38.72 38.91
C ASP A 202 26.28 37.73 38.50
N ASN A 203 25.80 37.82 37.25
CA ASN A 203 24.85 36.89 36.61
C ASN A 203 25.49 35.58 36.11
N LEU A 204 26.83 35.48 36.12
CA LEU A 204 27.56 34.29 35.68
C LEU A 204 27.57 33.21 36.76
N THR A 205 26.37 32.77 37.15
CA THR A 205 26.17 31.67 38.08
C THR A 205 25.55 30.47 37.37
N LEU A 206 25.86 29.25 37.81
CA LEU A 206 25.20 28.04 37.29
C LEU A 206 23.70 28.09 37.53
N ALA A 207 23.24 28.72 38.60
CA ALA A 207 21.82 28.89 38.91
C ALA A 207 21.09 29.71 37.84
N ASP A 208 21.67 30.84 37.40
CA ASP A 208 21.07 31.70 36.37
C ASP A 208 21.18 31.07 34.97
N LEU A 209 22.23 30.29 34.70
CA LEU A 209 22.36 29.50 33.47
C LEU A 209 21.28 28.42 33.39
N PHE A 210 21.15 27.57 34.43
CA PHE A 210 20.11 26.54 34.46
C PHE A 210 18.73 27.16 34.44
N TYR A 211 18.54 28.28 35.14
CA TYR A 211 17.30 29.06 35.06
C TYR A 211 16.99 29.47 33.62
N PHE A 212 17.97 29.97 32.86
CA PHE A 212 17.78 30.34 31.45
C PHE A 212 17.54 29.13 30.52
N ILE A 213 18.23 28.00 30.73
CA ILE A 213 18.03 26.79 29.91
C ILE A 213 16.57 26.30 29.99
N TYR A 214 15.93 26.47 31.14
CA TYR A 214 14.56 25.99 31.37
C TYR A 214 13.49 27.08 31.23
N VAL A 215 13.84 28.38 31.21
CA VAL A 215 12.87 29.48 31.04
C VAL A 215 12.33 29.49 29.60
N PRO A 216 11.02 29.76 29.37
CA PRO A 216 10.41 29.59 28.06
C PRO A 216 10.67 30.81 27.15
N THR A 217 11.94 31.22 27.04
CA THR A 217 12.41 32.26 26.11
C THR A 217 13.78 31.89 25.56
N LEU A 218 14.01 32.19 24.29
CA LEU A 218 15.29 31.98 23.61
C LEU A 218 16.22 33.21 23.70
N CYS A 219 15.73 34.31 24.30
CA CYS A 219 16.48 35.54 24.50
C CYS A 219 16.92 35.64 25.97
N TYR A 220 18.23 35.67 26.21
CA TYR A 220 18.79 35.90 27.54
C TYR A 220 18.63 37.37 27.94
N GLU A 221 18.15 37.62 29.17
CA GLU A 221 18.14 38.94 29.82
C GLU A 221 18.66 38.79 31.25
N LEU A 222 19.37 39.81 31.76
CA LEU A 222 19.99 39.78 33.10
C LEU A 222 18.96 39.64 34.23
N ASN A 223 17.80 40.29 34.11
CA ASN A 223 16.77 40.31 35.13
C ASN A 223 15.41 40.00 34.51
N PHE A 224 15.04 38.71 34.50
CA PHE A 224 13.72 38.25 34.03
C PHE A 224 12.59 38.70 34.97
N PRO A 225 11.42 39.16 34.46
CA PRO A 225 10.33 39.64 35.29
C PRO A 225 9.68 38.48 36.06
N ARG A 226 9.47 38.59 37.39
CA ARG A 226 9.03 37.48 38.24
C ARG A 226 7.61 37.60 38.81
N THR A 227 6.86 36.49 38.85
CA THR A 227 5.57 36.38 39.54
C THR A 227 5.74 36.22 41.06
N ASP A 228 4.79 36.77 41.81
CA ASP A 228 4.86 36.88 43.27
C ASP A 228 4.67 35.55 44.02
N ARG A 229 3.92 34.62 43.43
CA ARG A 229 3.58 33.32 44.03
C ARG A 229 3.22 32.29 42.97
N ILE A 230 3.44 31.01 43.29
CA ILE A 230 3.03 29.88 42.42
C ILE A 230 1.53 29.60 42.64
N ARG A 231 0.72 29.71 41.57
CA ARG A 231 -0.73 29.46 41.61
C ARG A 231 -1.05 27.96 41.58
N LYS A 232 -1.11 27.30 42.76
CA LYS A 232 -1.29 25.83 42.90
C LYS A 232 -2.52 25.24 42.19
N ARG A 233 -3.68 25.92 42.18
CA ARG A 233 -4.89 25.48 41.44
C ARG A 233 -4.69 25.48 39.92
N PHE A 234 -3.96 26.46 39.39
CA PHE A 234 -3.60 26.54 37.98
C PHE A 234 -2.64 25.41 37.59
N LEU A 235 -1.71 25.06 38.49
CA LEU A 235 -0.73 23.97 38.31
C LEU A 235 -1.40 22.59 38.25
N LEU A 236 -2.31 22.30 39.19
CA LEU A 236 -3.05 21.02 39.25
C LEU A 236 -3.96 20.79 38.04
N GLN A 237 -4.53 21.86 37.47
CA GLN A 237 -5.43 21.77 36.32
C GLN A 237 -4.70 21.47 34.99
N ARG A 238 -3.37 21.65 34.94
CA ARG A 238 -2.52 21.37 33.77
C ARG A 238 -1.75 20.05 33.88
N LEU A 239 -1.61 19.50 35.09
CA LEU A 239 -0.85 18.28 35.39
C LEU A 239 -1.58 16.97 34.99
N PHE A 240 -2.87 17.04 34.63
CA PHE A 240 -3.69 15.88 34.26
C PHE A 240 -3.95 15.75 32.74
N GLU A 241 -3.24 16.49 31.89
CA GLU A 241 -3.45 16.51 30.44
C GLU A 241 -2.35 15.76 29.65
N VAL A 242 -2.06 14.47 29.89
CA VAL A 242 -1.22 13.68 28.95
C VAL A 242 -1.53 12.17 28.97
N MET A 243 -1.66 11.57 27.77
CA MET A 243 -1.63 10.15 27.32
C MET A 243 -2.96 9.55 26.75
N ASP A 244 -3.00 8.65 25.75
CA ASP A 244 -2.62 8.73 24.32
C ASP A 244 -3.32 7.61 23.46
N TYR A 245 -3.31 7.78 22.12
CA TYR A 245 -3.32 6.85 20.96
C TYR A 245 -4.54 6.00 20.47
N PHE A 246 -4.64 5.98 19.12
CA PHE A 246 -5.22 4.97 18.21
C PHE A 246 -6.75 4.93 17.92
N ARG A 247 -7.14 5.55 16.78
CA ARG A 247 -7.99 4.96 15.70
C ARG A 247 -8.47 5.97 14.62
N MET A 248 -7.66 6.92 14.14
CA MET A 248 -8.18 7.97 13.22
C MET A 248 -7.04 8.57 12.38
N LEU A 249 -6.68 8.17 11.16
CA LEU A 249 -7.45 7.54 10.09
C LEU A 249 -8.74 8.33 9.77
N GLU A 250 -9.42 8.19 8.65
CA GLU A 250 -9.04 7.40 7.52
C GLU A 250 -8.22 8.09 6.45
N ARG A 251 -7.52 9.15 6.91
CA ARG A 251 -6.11 9.42 6.59
C ARG A 251 -5.80 10.20 5.32
N LEU A 252 -6.64 11.12 4.84
CA LEU A 252 -6.15 12.19 3.94
C LEU A 252 -7.01 13.47 3.99
N LEU A 253 -8.32 13.42 3.66
CA LEU A 253 -9.27 14.50 4.01
C LEU A 253 -9.55 14.59 5.51
N LYS A 254 -9.41 13.44 6.18
CA LYS A 254 -9.33 13.30 7.64
C LYS A 254 -7.92 13.58 8.18
N LEU A 255 -6.96 14.07 7.37
CA LEU A 255 -5.68 14.52 7.87
C LEU A 255 -5.57 16.04 7.80
N SER A 256 -6.05 16.76 6.79
CA SER A 256 -5.92 18.24 6.81
C SER A 256 -6.65 18.89 7.99
N ILE A 257 -7.92 18.53 8.25
CA ILE A 257 -8.70 19.10 9.37
C ILE A 257 -8.17 18.61 10.73
N PRO A 258 -7.93 17.31 10.98
CA PRO A 258 -7.32 16.85 12.22
C PRO A 258 -5.86 17.25 12.39
N ASN A 259 -5.04 17.36 11.34
CA ASN A 259 -3.68 17.90 11.40
C ASN A 259 -3.73 19.39 11.74
N HIS A 260 -4.65 20.13 11.14
CA HIS A 260 -4.88 21.53 11.49
C HIS A 260 -5.41 21.67 12.92
N VAL A 261 -6.34 20.82 13.35
CA VAL A 261 -6.86 20.78 14.74
C VAL A 261 -5.76 20.34 15.72
N ILE A 262 -4.93 19.36 15.37
CA ILE A 262 -3.74 18.94 16.14
C ILE A 262 -2.74 20.08 16.19
N TRP A 263 -2.52 20.80 15.09
CA TRP A 263 -1.63 21.95 15.04
C TRP A 263 -2.16 23.09 15.91
N LEU A 264 -3.48 23.33 15.93
CA LEU A 264 -4.16 24.28 16.81
C LEU A 264 -4.12 23.86 18.29
N ILE A 265 -4.36 22.58 18.57
CA ILE A 265 -4.30 22.00 19.92
C ILE A 265 -2.86 22.02 20.40
N TRP A 266 -1.89 21.59 19.60
CA TRP A 266 -0.46 21.63 19.90
C TRP A 266 0.00 23.07 20.09
N PHE A 267 -0.45 24.00 19.25
CA PHE A 267 -0.21 25.43 19.43
C PHE A 267 -0.69 25.89 20.81
N TYR A 268 -1.92 25.54 21.19
CA TYR A 268 -2.47 25.90 22.50
C TYR A 268 -1.75 25.17 23.66
N LEU A 269 -1.50 23.87 23.55
CA LEU A 269 -0.84 23.08 24.60
C LEU A 269 0.61 23.52 24.79
N PHE A 270 1.33 23.82 23.71
CA PHE A 270 2.71 24.25 23.77
C PHE A 270 2.81 25.75 24.09
N PHE A 271 2.41 26.63 23.16
CA PHE A 271 2.63 28.07 23.29
C PHE A 271 1.77 28.74 24.36
N HIS A 272 0.56 28.23 24.64
CA HIS A 272 -0.24 28.76 25.74
C HIS A 272 -0.04 27.98 27.03
N SER A 273 -0.30 26.68 27.09
CA SER A 273 -0.35 25.96 28.35
C SER A 273 1.05 25.68 28.92
N TYR A 274 1.94 25.07 28.15
CA TYR A 274 3.28 24.68 28.57
C TYR A 274 4.18 25.89 28.83
N LEU A 275 4.29 26.84 27.89
CA LEU A 275 5.13 28.04 28.11
C LEU A 275 4.60 28.91 29.26
N ASN A 276 3.28 28.98 29.49
CA ASN A 276 2.78 29.65 30.70
C ASN A 276 3.00 28.83 31.98
N LEU A 277 2.93 27.50 31.93
CA LEU A 277 3.25 26.66 33.08
C LEU A 277 4.71 26.85 33.49
N ILE A 278 5.63 26.71 32.53
CA ILE A 278 7.06 26.89 32.74
C ILE A 278 7.37 28.32 33.15
N GLY A 279 6.75 29.30 32.50
CA GLY A 279 6.89 30.70 32.89
C GLY A 279 6.35 30.94 34.30
N GLU A 280 5.31 30.24 34.76
CA GLU A 280 4.79 30.41 36.11
C GLU A 280 5.70 29.76 37.16
N ILE A 281 6.17 28.54 36.88
CA ILE A 281 7.11 27.79 37.73
C ILE A 281 8.39 28.60 37.92
N LEU A 282 8.92 29.14 36.83
CA LEU A 282 10.16 29.90 36.83
C LEU A 282 9.96 31.37 37.19
N ARG A 283 8.71 31.80 37.42
CA ARG A 283 8.38 33.20 37.66
C ARG A 283 8.96 34.07 36.54
N PHE A 284 8.50 33.88 35.32
CA PHE A 284 8.71 34.74 34.16
C PHE A 284 7.44 35.58 33.96
N GLY A 285 7.55 36.84 33.52
CA GLY A 285 6.45 37.81 33.53
C GLY A 285 6.03 38.32 32.15
N ASP A 286 6.86 38.12 31.12
CA ASP A 286 6.45 38.37 29.73
C ASP A 286 5.80 37.10 29.17
N ARG A 287 4.47 37.10 29.10
CA ARG A 287 3.70 35.95 28.58
C ARG A 287 3.22 36.17 27.15
N GLU A 288 3.83 37.10 26.42
CA GLU A 288 3.50 37.40 25.03
C GLU A 288 4.19 36.40 24.07
N PHE A 289 3.83 35.11 24.17
CA PHE A 289 4.40 34.05 23.31
C PHE A 289 3.83 34.05 21.89
N TYR A 290 2.62 34.60 21.71
CA TYR A 290 1.90 34.71 20.44
C TYR A 290 0.93 35.90 20.46
N ARG A 291 0.50 36.35 19.28
CA ARG A 291 -0.50 37.41 19.04
C ARG A 291 -1.72 36.84 18.30
N ASP A 292 -2.66 37.69 17.90
CA ASP A 292 -3.90 37.32 17.21
C ASP A 292 -3.69 36.89 15.74
N TRP A 293 -2.78 35.96 15.52
CA TRP A 293 -2.37 35.49 14.20
C TRP A 293 -3.53 34.89 13.38
N TRP A 294 -4.62 34.46 14.02
CA TRP A 294 -5.85 33.98 13.36
C TRP A 294 -6.57 35.08 12.57
N ASN A 295 -6.35 36.36 12.89
CA ASN A 295 -6.87 37.51 12.16
C ASN A 295 -5.97 37.95 10.99
N ALA A 296 -4.91 37.18 10.68
CA ALA A 296 -3.95 37.54 9.66
C ALA A 296 -4.61 37.75 8.29
N ARG A 297 -4.43 38.94 7.71
CA ARG A 297 -4.83 39.26 6.32
C ARG A 297 -3.68 39.06 5.33
N THR A 298 -2.47 38.82 5.80
CA THR A 298 -1.30 38.50 4.98
C THR A 298 -0.50 37.38 5.63
N LEU A 299 0.15 36.55 4.81
CA LEU A 299 0.99 35.47 5.33
C LEU A 299 2.21 36.00 6.11
N SER A 300 2.69 37.20 5.76
CA SER A 300 3.73 37.91 6.53
C SER A 300 3.26 38.29 7.94
N TYR A 301 2.01 38.74 8.10
CA TYR A 301 1.44 39.02 9.43
C TYR A 301 1.33 37.73 10.26
N PHE A 302 0.93 36.62 9.65
CA PHE A 302 0.87 35.31 10.32
C PHE A 302 2.24 34.89 10.89
N TRP A 303 3.28 34.85 10.06
CA TRP A 303 4.61 34.37 10.46
C TRP A 303 5.29 35.21 11.54
N ARG A 304 4.91 36.48 11.69
CA ARG A 304 5.45 37.38 12.73
C ARG A 304 4.75 37.24 14.08
N ASN A 305 3.53 36.70 14.09
CA ASN A 305 2.65 36.74 15.26
C ASN A 305 2.31 35.37 15.83
N TRP A 306 2.61 34.28 15.11
CA TRP A 306 2.34 32.91 15.60
C TRP A 306 3.35 32.48 16.69
N ASN A 307 4.65 32.68 16.49
CA ASN A 307 5.72 32.27 17.41
C ASN A 307 6.66 33.46 17.66
N ILE A 308 6.29 34.27 18.66
CA ILE A 308 7.00 35.51 18.99
C ILE A 308 8.44 35.26 19.49
N PRO A 309 8.73 34.22 20.31
CA PRO A 309 10.10 33.92 20.72
C PRO A 309 11.06 33.72 19.54
N VAL A 310 10.69 32.87 18.57
CA VAL A 310 11.51 32.63 17.38
C VAL A 310 11.54 33.86 16.49
N HIS A 311 10.41 34.56 16.31
CA HIS A 311 10.35 35.78 15.52
C HIS A 311 11.28 36.87 16.08
N ARG A 312 11.24 37.15 17.39
CA ARG A 312 12.12 38.14 18.05
C ARG A 312 13.59 37.74 17.93
N TRP A 313 13.90 36.45 18.07
CA TRP A 313 15.25 35.93 17.87
C TRP A 313 15.75 36.17 16.44
N CYS A 314 14.98 35.79 15.42
CA CYS A 314 15.30 36.04 14.02
C CYS A 314 15.45 37.54 13.73
N VAL A 315 14.60 38.39 14.30
CA VAL A 315 14.67 39.84 14.11
C VAL A 315 15.96 40.42 14.70
N ARG A 316 16.29 40.05 15.95
CA ARG A 316 17.44 40.58 16.69
C ARG A 316 18.77 40.07 16.16
N HIS A 317 18.86 38.78 15.84
CA HIS A 317 20.13 38.11 15.55
C HIS A 317 20.42 37.92 14.05
N MET A 318 19.39 37.98 13.19
CA MET A 318 19.58 37.86 11.74
C MET A 318 19.11 39.10 10.99
N PHE A 319 17.86 39.53 11.21
CA PHE A 319 17.23 40.57 10.39
C PHE A 319 17.87 41.95 10.56
N ILE A 320 17.96 42.47 11.79
CA ILE A 320 18.55 43.78 12.09
C ILE A 320 20.04 43.82 11.73
N PRO A 321 20.88 42.82 12.09
CA PRO A 321 22.29 42.82 11.70
C PRO A 321 22.52 42.81 10.19
N LEU A 322 21.71 42.06 9.42
CA LEU A 322 21.82 42.04 7.96
C LEU A 322 21.34 43.36 7.34
N LEU A 323 20.29 43.99 7.87
CA LEU A 323 19.89 45.33 7.43
C LEU A 323 20.95 46.39 7.73
N ASN A 324 21.56 46.35 8.92
CA ASN A 324 22.63 47.28 9.30
C ASN A 324 23.91 47.09 8.47
N ARG A 325 24.08 45.93 7.83
CA ARG A 325 25.16 45.64 6.86
C ARG A 325 24.83 46.09 5.43
N GLY A 326 23.68 46.72 5.19
CA GLY A 326 23.30 47.31 3.90
C GLY A 326 22.49 46.41 2.97
N TYR A 327 22.05 45.22 3.40
CA TYR A 327 21.21 44.35 2.57
C TYR A 327 19.77 44.87 2.45
N SER A 328 19.13 44.64 1.29
CA SER A 328 17.74 45.05 1.07
C SER A 328 16.75 44.23 1.90
N LYS A 329 15.63 44.85 2.28
CA LYS A 329 14.59 44.20 3.11
C LYS A 329 14.08 42.89 2.51
N THR A 330 13.95 42.81 1.18
CA THR A 330 13.54 41.61 0.45
C THR A 330 14.56 40.48 0.56
N VAL A 331 15.84 40.79 0.40
CA VAL A 331 16.94 39.81 0.51
C VAL A 331 17.00 39.27 1.93
N VAL A 332 16.99 40.14 2.94
CA VAL A 332 17.03 39.75 4.35
C VAL A 332 15.82 38.89 4.74
N THR A 333 14.61 39.25 4.27
CA THR A 333 13.40 38.45 4.50
C THR A 333 13.52 37.06 3.87
N THR A 334 14.01 36.96 2.63
CA THR A 334 14.23 35.69 1.93
C THR A 334 15.25 34.82 2.68
N CYS A 335 16.37 35.39 3.13
CA CYS A 335 17.38 34.67 3.91
C CYS A 335 16.82 34.12 5.22
N VAL A 336 16.02 34.88 5.95
CA VAL A 336 15.39 34.42 7.21
C VAL A 336 14.41 33.27 6.93
N PHE A 337 13.64 33.32 5.84
CA PHE A 337 12.72 32.24 5.46
C PHE A 337 13.44 30.97 4.98
N LEU A 338 14.50 31.08 4.17
CA LEU A 338 15.30 29.93 3.75
C LEU A 338 16.05 29.27 4.93
N PHE A 339 16.56 30.09 5.85
CA PHE A 339 17.13 29.59 7.10
C PHE A 339 16.09 28.81 7.91
N SER A 340 14.86 29.34 8.03
CA SER A 340 13.76 28.63 8.69
C SER A 340 13.40 27.32 7.97
N ALA A 341 13.37 27.32 6.64
CA ALA A 341 13.07 26.14 5.82
C ALA A 341 14.09 25.00 6.05
N LEU A 342 15.39 25.32 6.17
CA LEU A 342 16.43 24.34 6.48
C LEU A 342 16.24 23.71 7.87
N PHE A 343 15.83 24.49 8.86
CA PHE A 343 15.55 23.97 10.20
C PHE A 343 14.33 23.04 10.21
N HIS A 344 13.30 23.34 9.42
CA HIS A 344 12.13 22.46 9.30
C HIS A 344 12.47 21.14 8.59
N GLU A 345 13.27 21.18 7.51
CA GLU A 345 13.80 19.98 6.87
C GLU A 345 14.66 19.16 7.83
N TYR A 346 15.58 19.80 8.57
CA TYR A 346 16.43 19.11 9.55
C TYR A 346 15.61 18.42 10.65
N LEU A 347 14.62 19.11 11.23
CA LEU A 347 13.79 18.59 12.31
C LEU A 347 12.86 17.45 11.88
N VAL A 348 12.51 17.37 10.60
CA VAL A 348 11.68 16.28 10.05
C VAL A 348 12.56 15.14 9.51
N ALA A 349 13.58 15.47 8.71
CA ALA A 349 14.40 14.51 7.99
C ALA A 349 15.26 13.64 8.90
N VAL A 350 15.85 14.21 9.97
CA VAL A 350 16.76 13.48 10.86
C VAL A 350 16.03 12.43 11.70
N PRO A 351 14.92 12.74 12.39
CA PRO A 351 14.17 11.73 13.14
C PRO A 351 13.53 10.66 12.26
N MET A 352 13.11 11.02 11.04
CA MET A 352 12.48 10.10 10.09
C MET A 352 13.48 9.33 9.22
N ARG A 353 14.77 9.69 9.25
CA ARG A 353 15.84 9.17 8.37
C ARG A 353 15.50 9.30 6.88
N MET A 354 14.76 10.33 6.51
CA MET A 354 14.32 10.58 5.13
C MET A 354 14.69 12.01 4.75
N PHE A 355 15.67 12.17 3.86
CA PHE A 355 16.01 13.48 3.29
C PHE A 355 15.28 13.63 1.95
N SER A 356 14.09 14.22 1.98
CA SER A 356 13.21 14.33 0.80
C SER A 356 13.16 15.74 0.21
N GLY A 357 13.56 16.77 0.99
CA GLY A 357 13.53 18.16 0.56
C GLY A 357 12.12 18.78 0.51
N TRP A 358 11.07 18.01 0.77
CA TRP A 358 9.68 18.50 0.69
C TRP A 358 9.35 19.53 1.78
N ALA A 359 9.91 19.37 2.99
CA ALA A 359 9.73 20.32 4.09
C ALA A 359 10.41 21.67 3.76
N PHE A 360 11.59 21.61 3.14
CA PHE A 360 12.30 22.78 2.63
C PHE A 360 11.54 23.46 1.49
N VAL A 361 11.13 22.71 0.45
CA VAL A 361 10.46 23.26 -0.74
C VAL A 361 9.13 23.90 -0.37
N GLY A 362 8.30 23.24 0.47
CA GLY A 362 7.01 23.82 0.85
C GLY A 362 7.13 25.06 1.75
N MET A 363 8.20 25.23 2.53
CA MET A 363 8.50 26.49 3.23
C MET A 363 9.05 27.56 2.28
N ALA A 364 9.90 27.18 1.31
CA ALA A 364 10.44 28.10 0.31
C ALA A 364 9.37 28.64 -0.66
N LEU A 365 8.39 27.81 -1.05
CA LEU A 365 7.26 28.19 -1.91
C LEU A 365 6.31 29.21 -1.27
N GLN A 366 6.39 29.42 0.04
CA GLN A 366 5.66 30.50 0.72
C GLN A 366 6.25 31.88 0.43
N ILE A 367 7.52 31.97 0.01
CA ILE A 367 8.19 33.23 -0.29
C ILE A 367 7.50 33.94 -1.47
N PRO A 368 7.31 33.32 -2.66
CA PRO A 368 6.50 33.90 -3.73
C PRO A 368 5.08 34.26 -3.28
N PHE A 369 4.45 33.40 -2.47
CA PHE A 369 3.07 33.60 -2.01
C PHE A 369 2.92 34.83 -1.10
N MET A 370 3.92 35.14 -0.28
CA MET A 370 3.96 36.37 0.54
C MET A 370 4.02 37.65 -0.30
N PHE A 371 4.71 37.63 -1.44
CA PHE A 371 4.81 38.79 -2.33
C PHE A 371 3.57 38.96 -3.22
N LEU A 372 2.90 37.87 -3.59
CA LEU A 372 1.67 37.88 -4.40
C LEU A 372 0.44 38.40 -3.62
N LEU A 373 0.36 38.13 -2.31
CA LEU A 373 -0.77 38.49 -1.44
C LEU A 373 -0.50 39.71 -0.54
N SER A 374 0.35 40.64 -0.98
CA SER A 374 0.70 41.82 -0.19
C SER A 374 -0.43 42.87 -0.08
N ASN A 375 -1.47 42.76 -0.90
CA ASN A 375 -2.58 43.72 -0.93
C ASN A 375 -3.66 43.35 0.09
N GLU A 376 -4.15 44.33 0.86
CA GLU A 376 -5.18 44.14 1.90
C GLU A 376 -6.56 43.85 1.29
N TRP A 377 -6.76 42.61 0.84
CA TRP A 377 -8.05 42.16 0.30
C TRP A 377 -8.97 41.70 1.43
N GLN A 378 -10.27 42.01 1.31
CA GLN A 378 -11.28 41.67 2.31
C GLN A 378 -11.42 40.16 2.57
N TYR A 379 -11.07 39.32 1.58
CA TYR A 379 -11.08 37.86 1.68
C TYR A 379 -9.70 37.24 1.98
N ALA A 380 -8.66 38.05 2.17
CA ALA A 380 -7.29 37.55 2.32
C ALA A 380 -7.10 36.64 3.55
N ASN A 381 -7.88 36.85 4.62
CA ASN A 381 -7.88 35.96 5.78
C ASN A 381 -8.34 34.53 5.44
N ILE A 382 -9.33 34.37 4.55
CA ILE A 382 -9.79 33.05 4.08
C ILE A 382 -8.64 32.32 3.36
N PHE A 383 -7.87 33.03 2.55
CA PHE A 383 -6.71 32.47 1.84
C PHE A 383 -5.56 32.09 2.79
N VAL A 384 -5.31 32.88 3.85
CA VAL A 384 -4.33 32.50 4.88
C VAL A 384 -4.76 31.21 5.57
N TRP A 385 -6.03 31.08 5.99
CA TRP A 385 -6.55 29.84 6.57
C TRP A 385 -6.51 28.66 5.59
N PHE A 386 -6.84 28.89 4.33
CA PHE A 386 -6.76 27.85 3.29
C PHE A 386 -5.32 27.35 3.07
N SER A 387 -4.34 28.25 3.09
CA SER A 387 -2.91 27.88 3.00
C SER A 387 -2.42 27.07 4.20
N LEU A 388 -2.94 27.33 5.40
CA LEU A 388 -2.62 26.59 6.63
C LEU A 388 -3.33 25.23 6.72
N ILE A 389 -4.47 25.08 6.06
CA ILE A 389 -5.22 23.81 5.99
C ILE A 389 -4.63 22.88 4.92
N ILE A 390 -4.07 23.41 3.83
CA ILE A 390 -3.55 22.62 2.70
C ILE A 390 -2.05 22.28 2.82
N GLY A 391 -1.34 22.80 3.83
CA GLY A 391 0.11 22.63 3.99
C GLY A 391 0.68 21.22 3.72
N GLN A 392 1.91 21.20 3.17
CA GLN A 392 2.78 20.08 2.74
C GLN A 392 2.15 18.68 2.57
N PRO A 393 1.92 18.23 1.33
CA PRO A 393 1.42 16.89 1.04
C PRO A 393 2.54 15.84 1.03
N ASP A 394 2.48 14.88 1.96
CA ASP A 394 3.22 13.61 1.84
C ASP A 394 2.32 12.55 1.17
N MET A 395 2.41 12.47 -0.15
CA MET A 395 2.00 11.30 -0.91
C MET A 395 3.06 11.03 -1.98
N MET A 396 3.52 9.77 -2.07
CA MET A 396 4.47 9.37 -3.10
C MET A 396 3.83 9.61 -4.49
N PRO A 397 4.49 10.35 -5.40
CA PRO A 397 3.99 10.57 -6.76
C PRO A 397 3.66 9.25 -7.46
N ILE A 398 2.66 9.27 -8.36
CA ILE A 398 2.18 8.06 -9.05
C ILE A 398 3.29 7.33 -9.81
N GLU A 399 4.23 8.09 -10.39
CA GLU A 399 5.35 7.57 -11.16
C GLU A 399 6.37 6.80 -10.28
N GLU A 400 6.74 7.37 -9.13
CA GLU A 400 7.62 6.72 -8.17
C GLU A 400 6.96 5.45 -7.60
N SER A 401 5.65 5.52 -7.36
CA SER A 401 4.83 4.37 -6.97
C SER A 401 4.82 3.26 -8.02
N ILE A 402 4.70 3.60 -9.31
CA ILE A 402 4.75 2.63 -10.42
C ILE A 402 6.13 1.97 -10.48
N ASN A 403 7.20 2.76 -10.52
CA ASN A 403 8.57 2.27 -10.67
C ASN A 403 9.02 1.40 -9.48
N SER A 404 8.71 1.82 -8.25
CA SER A 404 9.00 1.03 -7.05
C SER A 404 8.22 -0.29 -7.05
N SER A 405 6.93 -0.28 -7.40
CA SER A 405 6.12 -1.51 -7.44
C SER A 405 6.59 -2.49 -8.54
N MET A 406 7.11 -1.97 -9.63
CA MET A 406 7.71 -2.77 -10.69
C MET A 406 9.00 -3.45 -10.22
N THR A 407 9.83 -2.73 -9.45
CA THR A 407 11.07 -3.28 -8.87
C THR A 407 10.75 -4.39 -7.87
N ASP A 408 9.74 -4.20 -7.03
CA ASP A 408 9.25 -5.23 -6.10
C ASP A 408 8.73 -6.47 -6.86
N LEU A 409 8.01 -6.30 -7.98
CA LEU A 409 7.56 -7.44 -8.78
C LEU A 409 8.71 -8.17 -9.48
N VAL A 410 9.67 -7.44 -10.04
CA VAL A 410 10.85 -8.03 -10.71
C VAL A 410 11.64 -8.90 -9.73
N THR A 411 11.65 -8.54 -8.44
CA THR A 411 12.26 -9.34 -7.37
C THR A 411 11.76 -10.79 -7.36
N ILE A 412 10.52 -11.10 -7.77
CA ILE A 412 10.03 -12.49 -7.88
C ILE A 412 10.88 -13.32 -8.84
N PHE A 413 11.29 -12.74 -9.96
CA PHE A 413 12.05 -13.45 -10.99
C PHE A 413 13.47 -13.77 -10.55
N ASP A 414 14.00 -12.99 -9.61
CA ASP A 414 15.34 -13.18 -9.07
C ASP A 414 15.32 -14.05 -7.81
N THR A 415 14.39 -13.82 -6.88
CA THR A 415 14.36 -14.50 -5.58
C THR A 415 13.47 -15.73 -5.56
N ASN A 416 12.57 -15.90 -6.52
CA ASN A 416 11.57 -16.96 -6.57
C ASN A 416 10.68 -17.05 -5.32
N ASP A 417 10.54 -15.94 -4.59
CA ASP A 417 9.86 -15.87 -3.31
C ASP A 417 8.66 -14.92 -3.41
N ILE A 418 7.47 -15.50 -3.61
CA ILE A 418 6.23 -14.73 -3.69
C ILE A 418 5.88 -14.08 -2.36
N ASP A 419 6.22 -14.71 -1.24
CA ASP A 419 5.86 -14.26 0.10
C ASP A 419 6.67 -13.03 0.48
N LYS A 420 7.95 -12.98 0.08
CA LYS A 420 8.77 -11.78 0.14
C LYS A 420 8.13 -10.62 -0.62
N VAL A 421 7.65 -10.85 -1.85
CA VAL A 421 7.03 -9.77 -2.65
C VAL A 421 5.66 -9.35 -2.10
N ILE A 422 4.86 -10.30 -1.59
CA ILE A 422 3.63 -9.99 -0.85
C ILE A 422 3.96 -9.12 0.38
N ALA A 423 5.02 -9.43 1.13
CA ALA A 423 5.43 -8.68 2.31
C ALA A 423 5.95 -7.27 1.97
N LEU A 424 6.77 -7.14 0.92
CA LEU A 424 7.25 -5.85 0.40
C LEU A 424 6.07 -4.97 -0.05
N ALA A 425 5.15 -5.55 -0.83
CA ALA A 425 3.96 -4.86 -1.30
C ALA A 425 3.00 -4.51 -0.14
N GLU A 426 2.82 -5.37 0.86
CA GLU A 426 2.01 -5.08 2.06
C GLU A 426 2.60 -3.92 2.86
N ALA A 427 3.92 -3.87 3.05
CA ALA A 427 4.62 -2.81 3.77
C ALA A 427 4.43 -1.43 3.12
N GLN A 428 4.34 -1.38 1.79
CA GLN A 428 4.13 -0.15 1.02
C GLN A 428 2.66 0.11 0.65
N SER A 429 1.75 -0.81 0.97
CA SER A 429 0.35 -0.77 0.53
C SER A 429 -0.45 0.44 1.04
N GLU A 430 -0.02 1.07 2.14
CA GLU A 430 -0.66 2.29 2.66
C GLU A 430 -0.20 3.56 1.93
N LYS A 431 0.93 3.52 1.22
CA LYS A 431 1.57 4.67 0.57
C LYS A 431 1.29 4.77 -0.93
N SER A 432 0.89 3.66 -1.57
CA SER A 432 0.79 3.56 -3.03
C SER A 432 -0.38 2.69 -3.49
N LEU A 433 -1.12 3.20 -4.50
CA LEU A 433 -2.18 2.45 -5.19
C LEU A 433 -1.63 1.18 -5.86
N TYR A 434 -0.43 1.26 -6.44
CA TYR A 434 0.17 0.15 -7.15
C TYR A 434 0.68 -0.95 -6.21
N HIS A 435 1.25 -0.60 -5.05
CA HIS A 435 1.68 -1.61 -4.07
C HIS A 435 0.48 -2.32 -3.42
N ILE A 436 -0.63 -1.61 -3.12
CA ILE A 436 -1.83 -2.30 -2.61
C ILE A 436 -2.49 -3.18 -3.67
N ALA A 437 -2.42 -2.78 -4.95
CA ALA A 437 -2.91 -3.56 -6.07
C ALA A 437 -2.04 -4.80 -6.29
N LEU A 438 -0.72 -4.65 -6.25
CA LEU A 438 0.26 -5.73 -6.32
C LEU A 438 0.05 -6.71 -5.18
N TRP A 439 -0.04 -6.24 -3.94
CA TRP A 439 -0.31 -7.08 -2.77
C TRP A 439 -1.60 -7.90 -2.93
N ALA A 440 -2.70 -7.26 -3.37
CA ALA A 440 -3.94 -7.96 -3.63
C ALA A 440 -3.81 -9.01 -4.74
N LYS A 441 -3.24 -8.64 -5.90
CA LYS A 441 -3.08 -9.53 -7.06
C LYS A 441 -2.15 -10.71 -6.76
N MET A 442 -1.03 -10.49 -6.09
CA MET A 442 -0.09 -11.55 -5.73
C MET A 442 -0.67 -12.47 -4.66
N SER A 443 -1.36 -11.93 -3.66
CA SER A 443 -2.05 -12.75 -2.66
C SER A 443 -3.15 -13.61 -3.29
N MET A 444 -3.87 -13.05 -4.28
CA MET A 444 -4.85 -13.79 -5.07
C MET A 444 -4.24 -14.87 -5.95
N LEU A 445 -3.12 -14.59 -6.61
CA LEU A 445 -2.39 -15.57 -7.40
C LEU A 445 -1.89 -16.71 -6.51
N LYS A 446 -1.30 -16.40 -5.35
CA LYS A 446 -0.88 -17.40 -4.35
C LYS A 446 -2.08 -18.25 -3.94
N ALA A 447 -3.20 -17.62 -3.55
CA ALA A 447 -4.40 -18.34 -3.16
C ALA A 447 -5.00 -19.21 -4.27
N ALA A 448 -4.92 -18.79 -5.54
CA ALA A 448 -5.38 -19.59 -6.67
C ALA A 448 -4.47 -20.81 -6.92
N LEU A 449 -3.15 -20.66 -6.75
CA LEU A 449 -2.17 -21.73 -6.92
C LEU A 449 -2.21 -22.73 -5.76
N THR A 450 -2.24 -22.24 -4.51
CA THR A 450 -2.18 -23.10 -3.31
C THR A 450 -3.55 -23.65 -2.92
N MET A 451 -4.61 -22.86 -3.08
CA MET A 451 -5.96 -23.06 -2.54
C MET A 451 -5.98 -23.40 -1.03
N ASP A 452 -4.96 -22.96 -0.29
CA ASP A 452 -4.95 -23.07 1.17
C ASP A 452 -5.98 -22.09 1.75
N ALA A 453 -6.74 -22.54 2.75
CA ALA A 453 -7.67 -21.70 3.48
C ALA A 453 -6.99 -20.43 4.05
N LYS A 454 -5.74 -20.53 4.50
CA LYS A 454 -4.95 -19.39 5.00
C LYS A 454 -4.66 -18.38 3.91
N ASP A 455 -4.22 -18.84 2.74
CA ASP A 455 -3.93 -17.97 1.60
C ASP A 455 -5.20 -17.34 1.03
N LEU A 456 -6.32 -18.07 0.98
CA LEU A 456 -7.63 -17.53 0.59
C LEU A 456 -8.10 -16.42 1.53
N VAL A 457 -7.91 -16.58 2.85
CA VAL A 457 -8.21 -15.53 3.84
C VAL A 457 -7.30 -14.31 3.64
N SER A 458 -6.01 -14.52 3.41
CA SER A 458 -5.05 -13.46 3.11
C SER A 458 -5.42 -12.69 1.84
N ALA A 459 -5.73 -13.39 0.74
CA ALA A 459 -6.20 -12.81 -0.50
C ALA A 459 -7.49 -12.00 -0.32
N LYS A 460 -8.46 -12.52 0.45
CA LYS A 460 -9.70 -11.80 0.78
C LYS A 460 -9.43 -10.51 1.56
N LYS A 461 -8.51 -10.54 2.53
CA LYS A 461 -8.05 -9.36 3.31
C LYS A 461 -7.41 -8.31 2.39
N ALA A 462 -6.45 -8.71 1.57
CA ALA A 462 -5.72 -7.82 0.66
C ALA A 462 -6.65 -7.17 -0.37
N THR A 463 -7.49 -7.98 -1.02
CA THR A 463 -8.51 -7.53 -1.99
C THR A 463 -9.49 -6.54 -1.36
N LYS A 464 -10.01 -6.82 -0.16
CA LYS A 464 -10.94 -5.92 0.55
C LYS A 464 -10.29 -4.57 0.84
N LYS A 465 -9.03 -4.55 1.29
CA LYS A 465 -8.28 -3.31 1.52
C LYS A 465 -8.02 -2.54 0.23
N CYS A 466 -7.61 -3.22 -0.84
CA CYS A 466 -7.38 -2.61 -2.15
C CYS A 466 -8.65 -1.96 -2.72
N LEU A 467 -9.78 -2.70 -2.73
CA LEU A 467 -11.06 -2.15 -3.18
C LEU A 467 -11.53 -0.98 -2.32
N LYS A 468 -11.26 -1.01 -1.01
CA LYS A 468 -11.56 0.11 -0.10
C LYS A 468 -10.73 1.34 -0.46
N LEU A 469 -9.44 1.19 -0.79
CA LEU A 469 -8.61 2.32 -1.24
C LEU A 469 -9.07 2.84 -2.60
N CYS A 470 -9.31 1.95 -3.57
CA CYS A 470 -9.80 2.36 -4.89
C CYS A 470 -11.11 3.14 -4.78
N ASN A 471 -12.08 2.66 -3.99
CA ASN A 471 -13.34 3.40 -3.75
C ASN A 471 -13.15 4.78 -3.10
N LYS A 472 -12.05 5.00 -2.35
CA LYS A 472 -11.71 6.31 -1.79
C LYS A 472 -11.10 7.24 -2.84
N LEU A 473 -10.28 6.70 -3.75
CA LEU A 473 -9.55 7.44 -4.79
C LEU A 473 -10.36 7.66 -6.07
N ARG A 474 -11.37 6.82 -6.31
CA ARG A 474 -12.28 6.93 -7.45
C ARG A 474 -13.13 8.19 -7.38
N LYS A 475 -13.42 8.76 -8.54
CA LYS A 475 -14.20 9.99 -8.66
C LYS A 475 -15.65 9.73 -8.23
N LYS A 476 -16.12 10.44 -7.20
CA LYS A 476 -17.53 10.40 -6.80
C LYS A 476 -18.38 11.06 -7.88
N LYS A 477 -19.47 10.40 -8.32
CA LYS A 477 -20.41 10.94 -9.32
C LYS A 477 -20.78 12.39 -8.97
N PHE A 478 -20.26 13.36 -9.73
CA PHE A 478 -20.65 14.78 -9.64
C PHE A 478 -21.78 15.05 -10.65
N LYS A 479 -22.78 15.84 -10.26
CA LYS A 479 -24.08 16.03 -10.95
C LYS A 479 -23.92 16.40 -12.44
N LYS A 480 -24.79 15.81 -13.27
CA LYS A 480 -25.01 16.06 -14.72
C LYS A 480 -25.11 17.54 -15.14
N ILE A 481 -25.38 18.45 -14.21
CA ILE A 481 -25.76 19.85 -14.48
C ILE A 481 -24.58 20.71 -14.99
N THR A 482 -23.34 20.43 -14.59
CA THR A 482 -22.15 21.16 -15.08
C THR A 482 -21.64 20.67 -16.44
N ASN A 483 -22.01 19.45 -16.86
CA ASN A 483 -21.45 18.79 -18.04
C ASN A 483 -22.06 19.27 -19.37
N MET A 484 -23.18 20.01 -19.32
CA MET A 484 -23.83 20.54 -20.52
C MET A 484 -23.24 21.88 -20.98
N LEU A 485 -22.53 22.60 -20.10
CA LEU A 485 -22.12 24.00 -20.32
C LEU A 485 -20.65 24.16 -20.76
N THR A 486 -19.85 23.11 -20.78
CA THR A 486 -18.43 23.20 -21.18
C THR A 486 -18.10 22.18 -22.27
N LYS A 487 -17.79 22.65 -23.49
CA LYS A 487 -17.25 21.85 -24.62
C LYS A 487 -15.80 21.37 -24.36
N LYS A 488 -15.45 20.93 -23.15
CA LYS A 488 -14.15 20.28 -22.87
C LYS A 488 -14.33 18.77 -22.92
N ASN A 489 -13.32 18.05 -23.43
CA ASN A 489 -13.35 16.59 -23.51
C ASN A 489 -13.59 15.97 -22.13
N TYR A 490 -14.58 15.09 -22.02
CA TYR A 490 -15.01 14.43 -20.77
C TYR A 490 -13.85 13.71 -20.03
N GLY A 491 -12.81 13.29 -20.76
CA GLY A 491 -11.63 12.62 -20.21
C GLY A 491 -10.65 13.50 -19.44
N ASP A 492 -10.54 14.79 -19.78
CA ASP A 492 -9.59 15.71 -19.11
C ASP A 492 -10.05 16.13 -17.71
N PHE A 493 -11.26 15.72 -17.30
CA PHE A 493 -11.79 15.99 -15.97
C PHE A 493 -11.34 14.97 -14.92
N TYR A 494 -10.75 13.84 -15.30
CA TYR A 494 -10.18 12.87 -14.36
C TYR A 494 -8.70 13.17 -14.17
N SER A 495 -8.22 13.11 -12.92
CA SER A 495 -6.78 13.03 -12.69
C SER A 495 -6.25 11.66 -13.10
N ASP A 496 -4.94 11.56 -13.35
CA ASP A 496 -4.32 10.26 -13.67
C ASP A 496 -4.60 9.24 -12.54
N LEU A 497 -4.43 9.65 -11.28
CA LEU A 497 -4.68 8.81 -10.12
C LEU A 497 -6.13 8.31 -10.03
N GLU A 498 -7.12 9.15 -10.35
CA GLU A 498 -8.54 8.76 -10.35
C GLU A 498 -8.83 7.70 -11.41
N LEU A 499 -8.26 7.84 -12.62
CA LEU A 499 -8.41 6.83 -13.68
C LEU A 499 -7.74 5.51 -13.30
N HIS A 500 -6.50 5.57 -12.82
CA HIS A 500 -5.78 4.39 -12.35
C HIS A 500 -6.53 3.68 -11.22
N ALA A 501 -7.23 4.41 -10.34
CA ALA A 501 -8.09 3.85 -9.30
C ALA A 501 -9.38 3.22 -9.84
N GLU A 502 -10.03 3.81 -10.85
CA GLU A 502 -11.18 3.21 -11.55
C GLU A 502 -10.79 1.87 -12.20
N LEU A 503 -9.67 1.87 -12.93
CA LEU A 503 -9.19 0.68 -13.61
C LEU A 503 -8.76 -0.39 -12.60
N THR A 504 -7.97 -0.04 -11.59
CA THR A 504 -7.55 -0.97 -10.54
C THR A 504 -8.74 -1.59 -9.81
N TYR A 505 -9.78 -0.80 -9.52
CA TYR A 505 -11.01 -1.32 -8.92
C TYR A 505 -11.66 -2.40 -9.79
N ALA A 506 -11.79 -2.13 -11.09
CA ALA A 506 -12.37 -3.07 -12.04
C ALA A 506 -11.54 -4.36 -12.13
N MET A 507 -10.21 -4.24 -12.27
CA MET A 507 -9.31 -5.39 -12.35
C MET A 507 -9.39 -6.26 -11.09
N VAL A 508 -9.27 -5.65 -9.91
CA VAL A 508 -9.28 -6.38 -8.62
C VAL A 508 -10.66 -7.00 -8.35
N THR A 509 -11.75 -6.33 -8.74
CA THR A 509 -13.10 -6.90 -8.66
C THR A 509 -13.27 -8.06 -9.64
N GLY A 510 -12.68 -7.98 -10.84
CA GLY A 510 -12.64 -9.05 -11.83
C GLY A 510 -11.88 -10.27 -11.30
N CYS A 511 -10.65 -10.08 -10.84
CA CYS A 511 -9.85 -11.13 -10.21
C CYS A 511 -10.62 -11.78 -9.04
N LYS A 512 -11.20 -10.98 -8.14
CA LYS A 512 -12.03 -11.45 -7.01
C LYS A 512 -13.18 -12.33 -7.49
N SER A 513 -13.83 -11.93 -8.59
CA SER A 513 -14.96 -12.65 -9.17
C SER A 513 -14.52 -14.00 -9.77
N VAL A 514 -13.36 -14.05 -10.42
CA VAL A 514 -12.75 -15.30 -10.92
C VAL A 514 -12.41 -16.24 -9.77
N LEU A 515 -11.75 -15.75 -8.71
CA LEU A 515 -11.43 -16.57 -7.53
C LEU A 515 -12.71 -17.05 -6.81
N ALA A 516 -13.76 -16.24 -6.78
CA ALA A 516 -15.05 -16.64 -6.24
C ALA A 516 -15.75 -17.69 -7.11
N LEU A 517 -15.58 -17.63 -8.44
CA LEU A 517 -16.12 -18.61 -9.39
C LEU A 517 -15.51 -19.99 -9.17
N MET A 518 -14.20 -20.06 -8.90
CA MET A 518 -13.48 -21.31 -8.57
C MET A 518 -14.05 -22.02 -7.34
N ASN A 519 -14.75 -21.31 -6.45
CA ASN A 519 -15.38 -21.88 -5.25
C ASN A 519 -16.92 -21.79 -5.29
N CYS A 520 -17.51 -21.57 -6.47
CA CYS A 520 -18.93 -21.28 -6.58
C CYS A 520 -19.78 -22.55 -6.58
N THR A 521 -20.48 -22.80 -5.48
CA THR A 521 -21.35 -23.97 -5.32
C THR A 521 -22.84 -23.71 -5.59
N SER A 522 -23.26 -22.44 -5.72
CA SER A 522 -24.68 -22.04 -5.78
C SER A 522 -24.97 -21.04 -6.90
N ILE A 523 -26.14 -21.16 -7.53
CA ILE A 523 -26.64 -20.26 -8.57
C ILE A 523 -26.78 -18.81 -8.05
N LYS A 524 -27.21 -18.61 -6.79
CA LYS A 524 -27.30 -17.26 -6.19
C LYS A 524 -25.94 -16.57 -6.07
N LYS A 525 -24.88 -17.34 -5.80
CA LYS A 525 -23.50 -16.81 -5.79
C LYS A 525 -23.06 -16.48 -7.21
N LEU A 526 -23.41 -17.31 -8.19
CA LEU A 526 -23.09 -17.11 -9.59
C LEU A 526 -23.71 -15.82 -10.16
N THR A 527 -24.99 -15.54 -9.90
CA THR A 527 -25.65 -14.32 -10.40
C THR A 527 -24.97 -13.07 -9.86
N ARG A 528 -24.58 -13.07 -8.57
CA ARG A 528 -23.81 -11.99 -7.95
C ARG A 528 -22.40 -11.86 -8.57
N ILE A 529 -21.72 -12.98 -8.84
CA ILE A 529 -20.42 -12.99 -9.53
C ILE A 529 -20.56 -12.41 -10.94
N ALA A 530 -21.56 -12.84 -11.71
CA ALA A 530 -21.83 -12.36 -13.06
C ALA A 530 -22.12 -10.85 -13.09
N TYR A 531 -22.92 -10.36 -12.14
CA TYR A 531 -23.18 -8.93 -11.95
C TYR A 531 -21.89 -8.14 -11.72
N HIS A 532 -21.01 -8.62 -10.82
CA HIS A 532 -19.72 -7.97 -10.57
C HIS A 532 -18.80 -8.01 -11.80
N ILE A 533 -18.76 -9.11 -12.56
CA ILE A 533 -18.03 -9.18 -13.83
C ILE A 533 -18.55 -8.14 -14.81
N GLY A 534 -19.87 -8.00 -14.94
CA GLY A 534 -20.50 -6.98 -15.79
C GLY A 534 -20.10 -5.55 -15.40
N ILE A 535 -20.08 -5.24 -14.10
CA ILE A 535 -19.59 -3.94 -13.59
C ILE A 535 -18.14 -3.69 -14.03
N CYS A 536 -17.26 -4.68 -13.85
CA CYS A 536 -15.85 -4.53 -14.19
C CYS A 536 -15.67 -4.19 -15.67
N VAL A 537 -16.39 -4.90 -16.52
CA VAL A 537 -16.33 -4.75 -17.98
C VAL A 537 -16.81 -3.37 -18.39
N ASN A 538 -17.91 -2.89 -17.81
CA ASN A 538 -18.44 -1.55 -18.07
C ASN A 538 -17.45 -0.46 -17.64
N ILE A 539 -16.78 -0.62 -16.49
CA ILE A 539 -15.76 0.34 -16.05
C ILE A 539 -14.56 0.34 -17.00
N ILE A 540 -14.07 -0.84 -17.41
CA ILE A 540 -12.94 -0.96 -18.34
C ILE A 540 -13.27 -0.34 -19.71
N ALA A 541 -14.49 -0.57 -20.22
CA ALA A 541 -14.96 0.02 -21.47
C ALA A 541 -14.97 1.57 -21.39
N LYS A 542 -15.44 2.13 -20.28
CA LYS A 542 -15.39 3.59 -20.02
C LYS A 542 -13.96 4.10 -19.90
N CYS A 543 -13.08 3.39 -19.20
CA CYS A 543 -11.66 3.75 -19.08
C CYS A 543 -10.99 3.82 -20.45
N ARG A 544 -11.32 2.89 -21.35
CA ARG A 544 -10.84 2.89 -22.73
C ARG A 544 -11.37 4.07 -23.54
N GLU A 545 -12.67 4.34 -23.47
CA GLU A 545 -13.26 5.49 -24.16
C GLU A 545 -12.61 6.81 -23.71
N ILE A 546 -12.37 6.94 -22.40
CA ILE A 546 -11.64 8.07 -21.83
C ILE A 546 -10.21 8.13 -22.39
N PHE A 547 -9.48 7.01 -22.38
CA PHE A 547 -8.11 6.93 -22.92
C PHE A 547 -8.03 7.39 -24.38
N GLU A 548 -8.95 6.94 -25.24
CA GLU A 548 -8.98 7.27 -26.67
C GLU A 548 -9.30 8.76 -26.94
N LYS A 549 -10.12 9.38 -26.09
CA LYS A 549 -10.57 10.78 -26.25
C LYS A 549 -9.72 11.79 -25.48
N ARG A 550 -8.87 11.34 -24.56
CA ARG A 550 -8.08 12.22 -23.68
C ARG A 550 -6.88 12.79 -24.42
N THR A 551 -6.65 14.09 -24.26
CA THR A 551 -5.59 14.81 -24.99
C THR A 551 -4.31 15.01 -24.19
N SER A 552 -4.38 15.00 -22.85
CA SER A 552 -3.21 15.25 -21.97
C SER A 552 -3.13 14.28 -20.80
N TRP A 553 -1.91 13.86 -20.46
CA TRP A 553 -1.56 13.00 -19.33
C TRP A 553 -0.53 13.71 -18.44
N GLU A 554 -0.51 13.39 -17.14
CA GLU A 554 0.43 14.02 -16.20
C GLU A 554 1.87 13.50 -16.42
N SER A 555 2.02 12.25 -16.86
CA SER A 555 3.31 11.62 -17.21
C SER A 555 3.11 10.58 -18.30
N ASN A 556 4.12 10.40 -19.16
CA ASN A 556 4.13 9.34 -20.18
C ASN A 556 4.12 7.95 -19.53
N VAL A 557 4.81 7.78 -18.39
CA VAL A 557 4.84 6.52 -17.64
C VAL A 557 3.43 6.14 -17.15
N SER A 558 2.67 7.12 -16.67
CA SER A 558 1.28 6.95 -16.25
C SER A 558 0.38 6.53 -17.42
N LYS A 559 0.53 7.19 -18.58
CA LYS A 559 -0.21 6.88 -19.80
C LYS A 559 0.06 5.46 -20.29
N GLU A 560 1.32 5.08 -20.43
CA GLU A 560 1.75 3.77 -20.94
C GLU A 560 1.29 2.63 -20.01
N ASN A 561 1.43 2.80 -18.69
CA ASN A 561 0.94 1.79 -17.73
C ASN A 561 -0.59 1.63 -17.77
N PHE A 562 -1.32 2.75 -17.92
CA PHE A 562 -2.78 2.71 -18.05
C PHE A 562 -3.21 2.00 -19.33
N GLU A 563 -2.53 2.30 -20.44
CA GLU A 563 -2.75 1.64 -21.72
C GLU A 563 -2.47 0.14 -21.63
N ALA A 564 -1.33 -0.25 -21.07
CA ALA A 564 -0.94 -1.65 -20.88
C ALA A 564 -1.98 -2.44 -20.08
N ALA A 565 -2.53 -1.83 -19.01
CA ALA A 565 -3.58 -2.43 -18.19
C ALA A 565 -4.89 -2.65 -18.97
N ILE A 566 -5.35 -1.66 -19.76
CA ILE A 566 -6.57 -1.78 -20.59
C ILE A 566 -6.40 -2.88 -21.64
N ARG A 567 -5.24 -2.91 -22.30
CA ARG A 567 -4.93 -3.91 -23.33
C ARG A 567 -4.86 -5.31 -22.76
N LEU A 568 -4.17 -5.48 -21.63
CA LEU A 568 -4.11 -6.74 -20.88
C LEU A 568 -5.51 -7.29 -20.58
N GLU A 569 -6.39 -6.47 -20.01
CA GLU A 569 -7.76 -6.87 -19.65
C GLU A 569 -8.61 -7.23 -20.88
N ARG A 570 -8.47 -6.49 -21.97
CA ARG A 570 -9.15 -6.82 -23.24
C ARG A 570 -8.65 -8.13 -23.81
N GLY A 571 -7.34 -8.36 -23.73
CA GLY A 571 -6.66 -9.59 -24.11
C GLY A 571 -7.19 -10.79 -23.35
N ILE A 572 -7.06 -10.78 -22.01
CA ILE A 572 -7.53 -11.86 -21.12
C ILE A 572 -9.01 -12.16 -21.32
N ARG A 573 -9.87 -11.12 -21.42
CA ARG A 573 -11.31 -11.32 -21.59
C ARG A 573 -11.64 -12.00 -22.91
N ASN A 574 -11.08 -11.53 -24.03
CA ASN A 574 -11.32 -12.17 -25.33
C ASN A 574 -10.80 -13.61 -25.33
N LEU A 575 -9.66 -13.84 -24.67
CA LEU A 575 -9.08 -15.17 -24.52
C LEU A 575 -10.04 -16.09 -23.77
N ILE A 576 -10.49 -15.72 -22.56
CA ILE A 576 -11.41 -16.52 -21.75
C ILE A 576 -12.72 -16.79 -22.49
N VAL A 577 -13.32 -15.78 -23.11
CA VAL A 577 -14.60 -15.95 -23.83
C VAL A 577 -14.41 -16.88 -25.03
N SER A 578 -13.28 -16.82 -25.74
CA SER A 578 -12.99 -17.70 -26.89
C SER A 578 -12.92 -19.19 -26.54
N PHE A 579 -12.80 -19.54 -25.26
CA PHE A 579 -12.77 -20.92 -24.75
C PHE A 579 -14.12 -21.48 -24.35
N LEU A 580 -15.15 -20.63 -24.26
CA LEU A 580 -16.44 -21.08 -23.81
C LEU A 580 -17.10 -21.97 -24.87
N PRO A 581 -17.73 -23.08 -24.48
CA PRO A 581 -18.58 -23.87 -25.36
C PRO A 581 -19.71 -23.01 -25.96
N PRO A 582 -20.19 -23.29 -27.18
CA PRO A 582 -21.22 -22.49 -27.86
C PRO A 582 -22.52 -22.29 -27.09
N LYS A 583 -22.93 -23.32 -26.32
CA LYS A 583 -24.10 -23.22 -25.42
C LYS A 583 -23.92 -22.09 -24.39
N LEU A 584 -22.69 -21.84 -23.94
CA LEU A 584 -22.35 -20.74 -23.03
C LEU A 584 -22.02 -19.44 -23.79
N LEU A 585 -21.44 -19.53 -25.01
CA LEU A 585 -21.22 -18.36 -25.86
C LEU A 585 -22.53 -17.63 -26.17
N LYS A 586 -23.64 -18.33 -26.40
CA LYS A 586 -24.95 -17.66 -26.60
C LYS A 586 -25.33 -16.75 -25.42
N ILE A 587 -25.13 -17.21 -24.19
CA ILE A 587 -25.44 -16.46 -22.96
C ILE A 587 -24.46 -15.28 -22.79
N VAL A 588 -23.18 -15.52 -23.06
CA VAL A 588 -22.12 -14.52 -22.89
C VAL A 588 -22.19 -13.46 -24.00
N ASN A 589 -22.51 -13.83 -25.24
CA ASN A 589 -22.78 -12.92 -26.34
C ASN A 589 -24.04 -12.09 -26.10
N PHE A 590 -25.10 -12.68 -25.54
CA PHE A 590 -26.29 -11.95 -25.10
C PHE A 590 -25.95 -10.84 -24.09
N LEU A 591 -24.98 -11.08 -23.21
CA LEU A 591 -24.45 -10.07 -22.29
C LEU A 591 -23.45 -9.08 -22.92
N GLY A 592 -23.31 -9.09 -24.26
CA GLY A 592 -22.47 -8.15 -25.03
C GLY A 592 -20.99 -8.53 -25.12
N PHE A 593 -20.60 -9.73 -24.67
CA PHE A 593 -19.21 -10.18 -24.75
C PHE A 593 -18.90 -10.84 -26.08
N LYS A 594 -17.82 -10.43 -26.74
CA LYS A 594 -17.24 -11.15 -27.87
C LYS A 594 -15.90 -11.76 -27.48
N GLY A 595 -15.65 -12.99 -27.88
CA GLY A 595 -14.42 -13.73 -27.58
C GLY A 595 -13.63 -14.05 -28.82
N ILE A 596 -12.90 -13.07 -29.35
CA ILE A 596 -12.12 -13.25 -30.57
C ILE A 596 -10.65 -13.50 -30.21
N ARG A 597 -10.14 -14.69 -30.50
CA ARG A 597 -8.79 -15.12 -30.12
C ARG A 597 -7.69 -14.25 -30.76
N GLU A 598 -7.84 -13.86 -32.03
CA GLU A 598 -6.89 -12.96 -32.70
C GLU A 598 -6.82 -11.60 -32.02
N VAL A 599 -7.97 -11.04 -31.65
CA VAL A 599 -8.05 -9.80 -30.86
C VAL A 599 -7.41 -10.00 -29.50
N ALA A 600 -7.59 -11.17 -28.87
CA ALA A 600 -6.97 -11.49 -27.60
C ALA A 600 -5.45 -11.38 -27.67
N PHE A 601 -4.81 -12.09 -28.61
CA PHE A 601 -3.36 -12.09 -28.75
C PHE A 601 -2.80 -10.75 -29.25
N ASN A 602 -3.49 -10.07 -30.16
CA ASN A 602 -3.08 -8.74 -30.61
C ASN A 602 -3.04 -7.73 -29.45
N GLU A 603 -4.03 -7.76 -28.57
CA GLU A 603 -4.06 -6.88 -27.39
C GLU A 603 -3.04 -7.29 -26.32
N LEU A 604 -2.86 -8.60 -26.08
CA LEU A 604 -1.83 -9.09 -25.16
C LEU A 604 -0.42 -8.72 -25.64
N ASN A 605 -0.11 -8.90 -26.93
CA ASN A 605 1.20 -8.55 -27.50
C ASN A 605 1.47 -7.05 -27.38
N LYS A 606 0.48 -6.19 -27.68
CA LYS A 606 0.60 -4.74 -27.47
C LYS A 606 0.78 -4.36 -26.01
N ALA A 607 0.16 -5.10 -25.07
CA ALA A 607 0.40 -4.88 -23.64
C ALA A 607 1.82 -5.27 -23.23
N ILE A 608 2.37 -6.34 -23.80
CA ILE A 608 3.74 -6.85 -23.55
C ILE A 608 4.81 -5.87 -24.06
N GLU A 609 4.56 -5.18 -25.17
CA GLU A 609 5.46 -4.17 -25.74
C GLU A 609 5.56 -2.89 -24.88
N LEU A 610 4.58 -2.63 -24.03
CA LEU A 610 4.54 -1.44 -23.16
C LEU A 610 5.30 -1.67 -21.86
N PRO A 611 6.01 -0.65 -21.34
CA PRO A 611 6.72 -0.74 -20.08
C PRO A 611 5.73 -0.83 -18.90
N GLY A 612 6.13 -1.55 -17.85
CA GLY A 612 5.38 -1.65 -16.61
C GLY A 612 4.96 -3.06 -16.22
N ILE A 613 4.24 -3.15 -15.10
CA ILE A 613 3.81 -4.41 -14.48
C ILE A 613 2.89 -5.26 -15.39
N TYR A 614 2.08 -4.60 -16.22
CA TYR A 614 1.03 -5.26 -16.98
C TYR A 614 1.54 -6.02 -18.20
N GLY A 615 2.61 -5.54 -18.84
CA GLY A 615 3.25 -6.27 -19.93
C GLY A 615 3.80 -7.61 -19.46
N LEU A 616 4.45 -7.63 -18.29
CA LEU A 616 4.97 -8.84 -17.67
C LEU A 616 3.87 -9.84 -17.31
N ILE A 617 2.72 -9.38 -16.82
CA ILE A 617 1.57 -10.24 -16.54
C ILE A 617 0.98 -10.80 -17.85
N GLY A 618 0.88 -9.97 -18.90
CA GLY A 618 0.39 -10.39 -20.22
C GLY A 618 1.23 -11.51 -20.82
N GLU A 619 2.54 -11.41 -20.67
CA GLU A 619 3.49 -12.45 -21.08
C GLU A 619 3.21 -13.79 -20.37
N MET A 620 2.99 -13.78 -19.05
CA MET A 620 2.66 -15.01 -18.32
C MET A 620 1.35 -15.62 -18.76
N VAL A 621 0.34 -14.79 -19.05
CA VAL A 621 -0.95 -15.26 -19.58
C VAL A 621 -0.73 -15.98 -20.91
N VAL A 622 0.06 -15.41 -21.82
CA VAL A 622 0.36 -16.02 -23.13
C VAL A 622 1.13 -17.34 -22.95
N ILE A 623 2.12 -17.39 -22.06
CA ILE A 623 2.91 -18.60 -21.83
C ILE A 623 2.05 -19.72 -21.23
N LEU A 624 1.30 -19.43 -20.17
CA LEU A 624 0.42 -20.40 -19.52
C LEU A 624 -0.65 -20.91 -20.49
N TYR A 625 -1.17 -20.03 -21.31
CA TYR A 625 -2.14 -20.38 -22.33
C TYR A 625 -1.60 -21.45 -23.29
N TRP A 626 -0.46 -21.17 -23.94
CA TRP A 626 0.03 -22.05 -25.00
C TRP A 626 0.54 -23.38 -24.45
N LEU A 627 1.20 -23.36 -23.28
CA LEU A 627 1.83 -24.56 -22.72
C LEU A 627 0.86 -25.47 -21.96
N TYR A 628 -0.18 -24.91 -21.34
CA TYR A 628 -1.10 -25.68 -20.51
C TYR A 628 -2.52 -25.71 -21.09
N ILE A 629 -3.11 -24.54 -21.39
CA ILE A 629 -4.52 -24.47 -21.80
C ILE A 629 -4.73 -25.08 -23.19
N GLU A 630 -3.94 -24.69 -24.19
CA GLU A 630 -4.06 -25.25 -25.55
C GLU A 630 -3.62 -26.73 -25.58
N MET A 631 -2.60 -27.10 -24.78
CA MET A 631 -2.13 -28.49 -24.70
C MET A 631 -3.18 -29.41 -24.10
N HIS A 632 -3.74 -29.12 -22.92
CA HIS A 632 -4.80 -29.93 -22.33
C HIS A 632 -6.13 -29.81 -23.11
N GLY A 633 -6.27 -28.72 -23.86
CA GLY A 633 -7.46 -28.31 -24.57
C GLY A 633 -7.35 -28.35 -26.09
N CYS A 634 -6.63 -29.33 -26.70
CA CYS A 634 -7.22 -30.25 -27.71
C CYS A 634 -6.33 -30.74 -28.89
N LEU A 635 -5.33 -30.00 -29.40
CA LEU A 635 -4.64 -30.36 -30.65
C LEU A 635 -3.12 -30.61 -30.52
N GLY A 636 -2.55 -30.32 -29.35
CA GLY A 636 -1.11 -30.13 -29.20
C GLY A 636 -0.69 -28.66 -29.39
N PRO A 637 0.57 -28.30 -29.10
CA PRO A 637 1.04 -26.93 -29.20
C PRO A 637 1.14 -26.47 -30.67
N THR A 638 0.43 -25.40 -31.03
CA THR A 638 0.41 -24.87 -32.41
C THR A 638 1.46 -23.78 -32.68
N ASN A 639 2.13 -23.27 -31.64
CA ASN A 639 3.06 -22.13 -31.75
C ASN A 639 4.39 -22.36 -31.01
N VAL A 640 4.96 -23.56 -31.18
CA VAL A 640 6.17 -24.03 -30.48
C VAL A 640 7.36 -23.10 -30.68
N ASP A 641 7.64 -22.67 -31.92
CA ASP A 641 8.83 -21.87 -32.23
C ASP A 641 8.77 -20.45 -31.67
N ALA A 642 7.60 -19.80 -31.74
CA ALA A 642 7.40 -18.49 -31.11
C ALA A 642 7.51 -18.59 -29.59
N MET A 643 6.97 -19.65 -29.00
CA MET A 643 7.09 -19.93 -27.57
C MET A 643 8.54 -20.18 -27.14
N ARG A 644 9.31 -20.94 -27.93
CA ARG A 644 10.75 -21.16 -27.69
C ARG A 644 11.51 -19.84 -27.70
N THR A 645 11.33 -19.04 -28.75
CA THR A 645 11.97 -17.75 -28.91
C THR A 645 11.66 -16.80 -27.74
N LEU A 646 10.38 -16.75 -27.32
CA LEU A 646 9.94 -15.94 -26.19
C LEU A 646 10.58 -16.40 -24.87
N ILE A 647 10.52 -17.69 -24.58
CA ILE A 647 11.06 -18.26 -23.33
C ILE A 647 12.58 -18.10 -23.28
N ASP A 648 13.31 -18.40 -24.36
CA ASP A 648 14.78 -18.29 -24.40
C ASP A 648 15.24 -16.84 -24.18
N LYS A 649 14.58 -15.88 -24.84
CA LYS A 649 14.83 -14.44 -24.63
C LYS A 649 14.64 -14.06 -23.16
N LYS A 650 13.61 -14.60 -22.50
CA LYS A 650 13.29 -14.29 -21.11
C LYS A 650 14.14 -15.01 -20.11
N MET A 651 14.59 -16.21 -20.41
CA MET A 651 15.58 -16.91 -19.60
C MET A 651 16.96 -16.24 -19.67
N ALA A 652 17.31 -15.63 -20.80
CA ALA A 652 18.50 -14.77 -20.88
C ALA A 652 18.36 -13.52 -20.00
N GLN A 653 17.16 -12.95 -19.91
CA GLN A 653 16.86 -11.79 -19.07
C GLN A 653 16.75 -12.14 -17.57
N TYR A 654 16.15 -13.28 -17.25
CA TYR A 654 15.84 -13.74 -15.89
C TYR A 654 16.29 -15.20 -15.67
N PRO A 655 17.60 -15.47 -15.63
CA PRO A 655 18.13 -16.83 -15.61
C PRO A 655 17.76 -17.62 -14.35
N ASN A 656 17.46 -16.92 -13.25
CA ASN A 656 17.12 -17.54 -11.98
C ASN A 656 15.64 -17.88 -11.84
N SER A 657 14.77 -17.34 -12.69
CA SER A 657 13.31 -17.48 -12.55
C SER A 657 12.83 -18.92 -12.73
N VAL A 658 12.20 -19.46 -11.69
CA VAL A 658 11.57 -20.79 -11.70
C VAL A 658 10.37 -20.83 -12.63
N LEU A 659 9.64 -19.73 -12.77
CA LEU A 659 8.49 -19.63 -13.66
C LEU A 659 8.87 -19.90 -15.13
N TYR A 660 9.94 -19.26 -15.61
CA TYR A 660 10.44 -19.50 -16.96
C TYR A 660 11.14 -20.86 -17.10
N LYS A 661 11.74 -21.40 -16.03
CA LYS A 661 12.25 -22.78 -16.01
C LYS A 661 11.14 -23.81 -16.15
N VAL A 662 10.02 -23.65 -15.43
CA VAL A 662 8.82 -24.48 -15.59
C VAL A 662 8.30 -24.39 -17.03
N ALA A 663 8.20 -23.18 -17.57
CA ALA A 663 7.76 -22.97 -18.96
C ALA A 663 8.70 -23.66 -19.97
N LYS A 664 10.03 -23.53 -19.80
CA LYS A 664 11.01 -24.22 -20.63
C LYS A 664 10.88 -25.73 -20.51
N ASN A 665 10.87 -26.28 -19.30
CA ASN A 665 10.78 -27.72 -19.08
C ASN A 665 9.48 -28.29 -19.66
N LYS A 666 8.38 -27.53 -19.59
CA LYS A 666 7.11 -27.90 -20.21
C LYS A 666 7.18 -27.87 -21.73
N LEU A 667 7.81 -26.84 -22.31
CA LEU A 667 8.05 -26.75 -23.75
C LEU A 667 8.93 -27.92 -24.24
N THR A 668 10.01 -28.23 -23.51
CA THR A 668 10.90 -29.37 -23.79
C THR A 668 10.12 -30.69 -23.76
N GLN A 669 9.23 -30.88 -22.77
CA GLN A 669 8.36 -32.05 -22.64
C GLN A 669 7.46 -32.23 -23.88
N ILE A 670 6.72 -31.19 -24.27
CA ILE A 670 5.75 -31.25 -25.39
C ILE A 670 6.44 -31.35 -26.75
N THR A 671 7.73 -30.96 -26.84
CA THR A 671 8.55 -31.14 -28.05
C THR A 671 9.19 -32.53 -28.13
N GLY A 672 8.94 -33.40 -27.16
CA GLY A 672 9.33 -34.80 -27.19
C GLY A 672 10.61 -35.14 -26.43
N ASN A 673 11.36 -34.16 -25.90
CA ASN A 673 12.54 -34.46 -25.07
C ASN A 673 12.12 -34.71 -23.61
N ILE A 674 11.60 -35.92 -23.37
CA ILE A 674 11.04 -36.33 -22.09
C ILE A 674 12.12 -36.40 -20.99
N GLN A 675 13.33 -36.86 -21.31
CA GLN A 675 14.41 -37.02 -20.33
C GLN A 675 14.90 -35.66 -19.81
N GLU A 676 15.25 -34.72 -20.70
CA GLU A 676 15.69 -33.37 -20.32
C GLU A 676 14.61 -32.65 -19.50
N SER A 677 13.34 -32.78 -19.89
CA SER A 677 12.22 -32.22 -19.15
C SER A 677 12.11 -32.81 -17.73
N THR A 678 12.30 -34.12 -17.59
CA THR A 678 12.24 -34.84 -16.30
C THR A 678 13.32 -34.32 -15.35
N GLU A 679 14.58 -34.28 -15.82
CA GLU A 679 15.71 -33.73 -15.04
C GLU A 679 15.45 -32.27 -14.67
N GLY A 680 14.90 -31.49 -15.60
CA GLY A 680 14.49 -30.11 -15.37
C GLY A 680 13.47 -29.96 -14.24
N PHE A 681 12.40 -30.76 -14.23
CA PHE A 681 11.38 -30.71 -13.17
C PHE A 681 11.88 -31.22 -11.82
N LEU A 682 12.73 -32.26 -11.81
CA LEU A 682 13.39 -32.72 -10.58
C LEU A 682 14.27 -31.63 -9.96
N SER A 683 15.04 -30.91 -10.78
CA SER A 683 15.89 -29.82 -10.31
C SER A 683 15.12 -28.66 -9.65
N ILE A 684 13.84 -28.49 -9.97
CA ILE A 684 12.96 -27.50 -9.34
C ILE A 684 12.56 -27.96 -7.94
N ILE A 685 12.30 -29.26 -7.77
CA ILE A 685 11.92 -29.86 -6.49
C ILE A 685 13.11 -29.85 -5.53
N ASP A 686 14.31 -30.18 -6.00
CA ASP A 686 15.53 -30.23 -5.18
C ASP A 686 15.95 -28.87 -4.62
N LYS A 687 15.56 -27.78 -5.28
CA LYS A 687 15.88 -26.41 -4.87
C LYS A 687 14.82 -25.77 -3.96
N GLU A 688 13.91 -26.60 -3.42
CA GLU A 688 12.86 -26.23 -2.45
C GLU A 688 11.94 -25.07 -2.87
N PHE A 689 11.64 -24.96 -4.16
CA PHE A 689 10.64 -23.99 -4.64
C PHE A 689 9.22 -24.50 -4.40
N GLU A 690 8.79 -24.47 -3.13
CA GLU A 690 7.60 -25.15 -2.61
C GLU A 690 6.33 -24.90 -3.45
N MET A 691 6.16 -23.67 -3.95
CA MET A 691 5.05 -23.28 -4.82
C MET A 691 4.96 -24.11 -6.11
N PHE A 692 6.09 -24.41 -6.73
CA PHE A 692 6.16 -25.09 -8.04
C PHE A 692 6.28 -26.61 -7.91
N HIS A 693 6.41 -27.15 -6.69
CA HIS A 693 6.45 -28.59 -6.46
C HIS A 693 5.17 -29.28 -6.96
N LYS A 694 3.99 -28.68 -6.73
CA LYS A 694 2.70 -29.25 -7.18
C LYS A 694 2.63 -29.39 -8.70
N ILE A 695 3.04 -28.36 -9.43
CA ILE A 695 3.09 -28.40 -10.90
C ILE A 695 4.13 -29.45 -11.33
N SER A 696 5.32 -29.45 -10.72
CA SER A 696 6.39 -30.38 -11.07
C SER A 696 6.00 -31.84 -10.80
N HIS A 697 5.32 -32.15 -9.68
CA HIS A 697 4.79 -33.49 -9.40
C HIS A 697 3.74 -33.91 -10.41
N TRP A 698 2.85 -33.00 -10.84
CA TRP A 698 1.86 -33.30 -11.88
C TRP A 698 2.54 -33.65 -13.20
N GLU A 699 3.53 -32.87 -13.61
CA GLU A 699 4.28 -33.10 -14.85
C GLU A 699 5.08 -34.40 -14.79
N LEU A 700 5.79 -34.65 -13.69
CA LEU A 700 6.56 -35.88 -13.49
C LEU A 700 5.67 -37.11 -13.42
N MET A 701 4.51 -37.04 -12.76
CA MET A 701 3.53 -38.14 -12.72
C MET A 701 3.13 -38.57 -14.14
N TRP A 702 2.81 -37.61 -15.01
CA TRP A 702 2.39 -37.92 -16.38
C TRP A 702 3.54 -38.35 -17.28
N THR A 703 4.72 -37.76 -17.13
CA THR A 703 5.92 -38.22 -17.82
C THR A 703 6.21 -39.69 -17.48
N ASN A 704 6.19 -40.04 -16.19
CA ASN A 704 6.41 -41.42 -15.75
C ASN A 704 5.27 -42.34 -16.22
N ALA A 705 4.02 -41.84 -16.29
CA ALA A 705 2.91 -42.63 -16.82
C ALA A 705 3.12 -42.98 -18.29
N VAL A 706 3.58 -42.02 -19.10
CA VAL A 706 3.93 -42.25 -20.51
C VAL A 706 5.09 -43.24 -20.65
N LEU A 707 6.08 -43.18 -19.76
CA LEU A 707 7.19 -44.13 -19.74
C LEU A 707 6.79 -45.51 -19.20
N GLY A 708 5.66 -45.63 -18.50
CA GLY A 708 5.20 -46.86 -17.85
C GLY A 708 5.91 -47.16 -16.53
N GLU A 709 6.47 -46.14 -15.87
CA GLU A 709 7.17 -46.22 -14.59
C GLU A 709 6.19 -46.05 -13.42
N TRP A 710 5.48 -47.13 -13.08
CA TRP A 710 4.33 -47.06 -12.16
C TRP A 710 4.67 -46.65 -10.73
N ASP A 711 5.86 -47.01 -10.24
CA ASP A 711 6.30 -46.65 -8.88
C ASP A 711 6.41 -45.14 -8.69
N GLU A 712 7.05 -44.45 -9.64
CA GLU A 712 7.16 -42.99 -9.62
C GLU A 712 5.78 -42.33 -9.84
N CYS A 713 4.93 -42.90 -10.70
CA CYS A 713 3.54 -42.42 -10.86
C CYS A 713 2.78 -42.41 -9.54
N ILE A 714 2.84 -43.53 -8.80
CA ILE A 714 2.15 -43.70 -7.52
C ILE A 714 2.70 -42.72 -6.49
N LYS A 715 4.04 -42.59 -6.40
CA LYS A 715 4.71 -41.64 -5.50
C LYS A 715 4.25 -40.20 -5.73
N TYR A 716 4.26 -39.72 -6.98
CA TYR A 716 3.83 -38.34 -7.27
C TYR A 716 2.32 -38.16 -7.10
N ALA A 717 1.50 -39.15 -7.43
CA ALA A 717 0.07 -39.11 -7.19
C ALA A 717 -0.27 -39.02 -5.68
N GLN A 718 0.45 -39.76 -4.83
CA GLN A 718 0.32 -39.67 -3.37
C GLN A 718 0.72 -38.28 -2.85
N LEU A 719 1.89 -37.77 -3.27
CA LEU A 719 2.35 -36.43 -2.89
C LEU A 719 1.35 -35.35 -3.29
N LEU A 720 0.75 -35.47 -4.47
CA LEU A 720 -0.31 -34.57 -4.92
C LEU A 720 -1.59 -34.74 -4.08
N ARG A 721 -2.01 -35.97 -3.78
CA ARG A 721 -3.21 -36.22 -2.98
C ARG A 721 -3.09 -35.67 -1.55
N GLU A 722 -1.90 -35.78 -0.94
CA GLU A 722 -1.64 -35.29 0.41
C GLU A 722 -1.49 -33.76 0.48
N LYS A 723 -0.90 -33.14 -0.55
CA LYS A 723 -0.54 -31.70 -0.53
C LYS A 723 -1.54 -30.80 -1.25
N THR A 724 -2.52 -31.36 -1.97
CA THR A 724 -3.37 -30.59 -2.89
C THR A 724 -4.86 -30.78 -2.62
N LEU A 725 -5.57 -29.66 -2.41
CA LEU A 725 -7.04 -29.63 -2.32
C LEU A 725 -7.74 -29.58 -3.69
N HIS A 726 -6.95 -29.48 -4.78
CA HIS A 726 -7.46 -29.38 -6.15
C HIS A 726 -7.87 -30.75 -6.69
N SER A 727 -9.10 -30.86 -7.21
CA SER A 727 -9.62 -32.07 -7.89
C SER A 727 -9.29 -33.40 -7.17
N PRO A 728 -9.63 -33.56 -5.87
CA PRO A 728 -9.23 -34.71 -5.07
C PRO A 728 -9.74 -36.03 -5.65
N ALA A 729 -10.92 -36.03 -6.27
CA ALA A 729 -11.46 -37.19 -6.98
C ALA A 729 -10.59 -37.61 -8.18
N ILE A 730 -10.04 -36.65 -8.95
CA ILE A 730 -9.19 -36.94 -10.11
C ILE A 730 -7.85 -37.50 -9.66
N ILE A 731 -7.17 -36.86 -8.71
CA ILE A 731 -5.85 -37.32 -8.23
C ILE A 731 -5.98 -38.70 -7.57
N THR A 732 -7.01 -38.91 -6.76
CA THR A 732 -7.26 -40.22 -6.11
C THR A 732 -7.58 -41.30 -7.13
N TYR A 733 -8.35 -40.97 -8.18
CA TYR A 733 -8.61 -41.90 -9.27
C TYR A 733 -7.35 -42.27 -10.04
N LEU A 734 -6.49 -41.29 -10.37
CA LEU A 734 -5.23 -41.55 -11.06
C LEU A 734 -4.29 -42.43 -10.24
N GLU A 735 -4.17 -42.18 -8.93
CA GLU A 735 -3.42 -43.07 -8.04
C GLU A 735 -3.99 -44.50 -8.06
N ALA A 736 -5.32 -44.64 -8.00
CA ALA A 736 -5.99 -45.94 -8.08
C ALA A 736 -5.69 -46.65 -9.42
N VAL A 737 -5.73 -45.91 -10.53
CA VAL A 737 -5.41 -46.42 -11.87
C VAL A 737 -3.97 -46.90 -11.96
N PHE A 738 -3.00 -46.13 -11.46
CA PHE A 738 -1.58 -46.52 -11.52
C PHE A 738 -1.28 -47.73 -10.62
N ARG A 739 -1.88 -47.79 -9.43
CA ARG A 739 -1.80 -48.98 -8.56
C ARG A 739 -2.45 -50.20 -9.22
N TYR A 740 -3.60 -50.03 -9.84
CA TYR A 740 -4.30 -51.10 -10.54
C TYR A 740 -3.47 -51.63 -11.73
N ALA A 741 -2.89 -50.73 -12.53
CA ALA A 741 -2.02 -51.08 -13.65
C ALA A 741 -0.77 -51.85 -13.16
N LYS A 742 -0.10 -51.36 -12.11
CA LYS A 742 1.03 -52.04 -11.48
C LYS A 742 0.64 -53.43 -10.97
N GLY A 743 -0.46 -53.52 -10.24
CA GLY A 743 -0.97 -54.77 -9.66
C GLY A 743 -1.32 -55.81 -10.71
N LYS A 744 -1.94 -55.41 -11.82
CA LYS A 744 -2.20 -56.31 -12.96
C LYS A 744 -0.92 -56.78 -13.65
N LEU A 745 0.03 -55.88 -13.90
CA LEU A 745 1.26 -56.22 -14.61
C LEU A 745 2.15 -57.16 -13.79
N GLN A 746 2.23 -56.93 -12.48
CA GLN A 746 3.11 -57.68 -11.57
C GLN A 746 2.40 -58.82 -10.81
N ASN A 747 1.09 -59.02 -11.04
CA ASN A 747 0.25 -59.91 -10.24
C ASN A 747 0.38 -59.67 -8.72
N ASP A 748 0.42 -58.40 -8.30
CA ASP A 748 0.53 -58.00 -6.89
C ASP A 748 -0.87 -57.69 -6.32
N PRO A 749 -1.45 -58.59 -5.49
CA PRO A 749 -2.79 -58.40 -4.92
C PRO A 749 -2.86 -57.18 -4.01
N LYS A 750 -1.76 -56.82 -3.33
CA LYS A 750 -1.73 -55.69 -2.40
C LYS A 750 -1.98 -54.37 -3.13
N GLN A 751 -1.42 -54.21 -4.32
CA GLN A 751 -1.67 -53.01 -5.14
C GLN A 751 -3.11 -52.96 -5.64
N ILE A 752 -3.69 -54.11 -6.00
CA ILE A 752 -5.08 -54.22 -6.44
C ILE A 752 -6.05 -53.88 -5.28
N ASP A 753 -5.76 -54.33 -4.07
CA ASP A 753 -6.56 -54.03 -2.87
C ASP A 753 -6.50 -52.55 -2.51
N GLN A 754 -5.31 -51.95 -2.57
CA GLN A 754 -5.13 -50.51 -2.37
C GLN A 754 -5.85 -49.70 -3.46
N ALA A 755 -5.72 -50.08 -4.73
CA ALA A 755 -6.45 -49.47 -5.83
C ALA A 755 -7.97 -49.56 -5.62
N THR A 756 -8.48 -50.72 -5.20
CA THR A 756 -9.90 -50.96 -4.90
C THR A 756 -10.40 -50.00 -3.83
N THR A 757 -9.64 -49.83 -2.74
CA THR A 757 -9.97 -48.90 -1.65
C THR A 757 -10.04 -47.45 -2.14
N LEU A 758 -9.10 -47.06 -3.00
CA LEU A 758 -9.09 -45.71 -3.57
C LEU A 758 -10.28 -45.51 -4.52
N PHE A 759 -10.60 -46.48 -5.39
CA PHE A 759 -11.78 -46.42 -6.26
C PHE A 759 -13.08 -46.26 -5.48
N GLU A 760 -13.21 -46.94 -4.33
CA GLU A 760 -14.36 -46.79 -3.43
C GLU A 760 -14.47 -45.37 -2.86
N THR A 761 -13.33 -44.73 -2.61
CA THR A 761 -13.25 -43.38 -2.06
C THR A 761 -13.60 -42.30 -3.10
N VAL A 762 -13.24 -42.48 -4.38
CA VAL A 762 -13.40 -41.44 -5.43
C VAL A 762 -14.80 -40.80 -5.49
N PRO A 763 -15.92 -41.55 -5.46
CA PRO A 763 -17.27 -40.95 -5.50
C PRO A 763 -17.60 -40.04 -4.31
N THR A 764 -16.96 -40.25 -3.15
CA THR A 764 -17.19 -39.45 -1.93
C THR A 764 -16.46 -38.10 -1.99
N LEU A 765 -15.40 -38.02 -2.81
CA LEU A 765 -14.59 -36.81 -3.02
C LEU A 765 -15.19 -35.84 -4.05
N ARG A 766 -16.45 -36.07 -4.48
CA ARG A 766 -17.13 -35.28 -5.52
C ARG A 766 -17.30 -33.83 -5.09
N ILE A 767 -16.74 -32.92 -5.88
CA ILE A 767 -17.01 -31.49 -5.82
C ILE A 767 -18.12 -31.13 -6.81
N ARG A 768 -19.06 -30.28 -6.37
CA ARG A 768 -20.13 -29.73 -7.22
C ARG A 768 -19.95 -28.23 -7.39
N TYR A 769 -19.62 -27.84 -8.61
CA TYR A 769 -19.59 -26.44 -9.04
C TYR A 769 -20.94 -26.09 -9.63
N LEU A 770 -21.63 -25.11 -9.05
CA LEU A 770 -22.98 -24.69 -9.49
C LEU A 770 -24.02 -25.84 -9.48
N GLY A 771 -23.93 -26.73 -8.50
CA GLY A 771 -24.77 -27.93 -8.43
C GLY A 771 -24.47 -29.00 -9.50
N LYS A 772 -23.49 -28.77 -10.39
CA LYS A 772 -23.02 -29.72 -11.40
C LYS A 772 -21.60 -30.18 -11.09
N THR A 773 -21.28 -31.42 -11.46
CA THR A 773 -19.91 -31.92 -11.38
C THR A 773 -19.19 -31.58 -12.68
N MET A 774 -17.93 -31.13 -12.60
CA MET A 774 -17.10 -30.88 -13.79
C MET A 774 -17.00 -32.15 -14.63
N THR A 775 -16.86 -32.01 -15.96
CA THR A 775 -16.91 -33.16 -16.88
C THR A 775 -15.86 -34.21 -16.58
N LEU A 776 -14.59 -33.82 -16.40
CA LEU A 776 -13.51 -34.74 -16.07
C LEU A 776 -13.74 -35.43 -14.71
N GLU A 777 -14.19 -34.67 -13.72
CA GLU A 777 -14.50 -35.22 -12.40
C GLU A 777 -15.70 -36.19 -12.44
N LYS A 778 -16.71 -35.87 -13.24
CA LYS A 778 -17.85 -36.77 -13.48
C LYS A 778 -17.39 -38.05 -14.17
N ALA A 779 -16.46 -37.95 -15.12
CA ALA A 779 -15.90 -39.10 -15.84
C ALA A 779 -15.18 -40.06 -14.87
N VAL A 780 -14.24 -39.56 -14.06
CA VAL A 780 -13.50 -40.41 -13.11
C VAL A 780 -14.42 -41.06 -12.07
N ILE A 781 -15.46 -40.37 -11.60
CA ILE A 781 -16.44 -40.95 -10.66
C ILE A 781 -17.26 -42.05 -11.33
N VAL A 782 -17.71 -41.84 -12.58
CA VAL A 782 -18.43 -42.86 -13.34
C VAL A 782 -17.53 -44.08 -13.57
N GLN A 783 -16.24 -43.89 -13.86
CA GLN A 783 -15.30 -44.99 -14.04
C GLN A 783 -15.04 -45.75 -12.74
N SER A 784 -14.84 -45.08 -11.61
CA SER A 784 -14.74 -45.76 -10.30
C SER A 784 -15.98 -46.60 -9.98
N GLN A 785 -17.19 -46.12 -10.31
CA GLN A 785 -18.41 -46.88 -10.12
C GLN A 785 -18.52 -48.08 -11.07
N ARG A 786 -18.03 -47.93 -12.31
CA ARG A 786 -18.00 -49.02 -13.31
C ARG A 786 -17.03 -50.12 -12.90
N PHE A 787 -15.89 -49.78 -12.30
CA PHE A 787 -14.95 -50.77 -11.77
C PHE A 787 -15.67 -51.80 -10.89
N PHE A 788 -16.48 -51.37 -9.92
CA PHE A 788 -17.24 -52.29 -9.07
C PHE A 788 -18.35 -53.05 -9.81
N LYS A 789 -19.06 -52.39 -10.74
CA LYS A 789 -20.13 -53.03 -11.53
C LYS A 789 -19.60 -54.12 -12.46
N ASN A 790 -18.38 -53.97 -12.94
CA ASN A 790 -17.73 -54.91 -13.86
C ASN A 790 -16.83 -55.91 -13.11
N GLY A 791 -17.17 -56.25 -11.87
CA GLY A 791 -16.43 -57.27 -11.11
C GLY A 791 -15.00 -56.85 -10.75
N LYS A 792 -14.77 -55.57 -10.41
CA LYS A 792 -13.44 -54.98 -10.11
C LYS A 792 -12.50 -55.01 -11.31
N THR A 793 -13.02 -54.70 -12.51
CA THR A 793 -12.24 -54.58 -13.73
C THR A 793 -12.47 -53.25 -14.44
N LEU A 794 -11.40 -52.68 -15.00
CA LEU A 794 -11.42 -51.54 -15.91
C LEU A 794 -10.79 -51.93 -17.24
N ILE A 795 -11.23 -51.28 -18.30
CA ILE A 795 -10.77 -51.49 -19.68
C ILE A 795 -9.80 -50.36 -20.02
N ALA A 796 -8.54 -50.67 -20.34
CA ALA A 796 -7.51 -49.70 -20.72
C ALA A 796 -7.49 -48.38 -19.88
N PRO A 797 -7.49 -48.44 -18.53
CA PRO A 797 -7.72 -47.26 -17.69
C PRO A 797 -6.60 -46.21 -17.78
N VAL A 798 -5.37 -46.62 -18.08
CA VAL A 798 -4.25 -45.68 -18.24
C VAL A 798 -4.37 -44.95 -19.57
N GLN A 799 -4.66 -45.67 -20.66
CA GLN A 799 -4.89 -45.11 -22.00
C GLN A 799 -6.07 -44.12 -21.97
N GLU A 800 -7.18 -44.48 -21.31
CA GLU A 800 -8.32 -43.58 -21.11
C GLU A 800 -7.91 -42.28 -20.39
N SER A 801 -7.14 -42.42 -19.32
CA SER A 801 -6.71 -41.27 -18.50
C SER A 801 -5.76 -40.35 -19.28
N MET A 802 -4.79 -40.93 -20.00
CA MET A 802 -3.88 -40.20 -20.91
C MET A 802 -4.63 -39.49 -22.02
N TYR A 803 -5.64 -40.16 -22.60
CA TYR A 803 -6.47 -39.60 -23.65
C TYR A 803 -7.31 -38.43 -23.15
N ASN A 804 -8.02 -38.58 -22.02
CA ASN A 804 -8.92 -37.56 -21.49
C ASN A 804 -8.20 -36.27 -21.05
N ILE A 805 -6.97 -36.38 -20.54
CA ILE A 805 -6.15 -35.24 -20.07
C ILE A 805 -5.19 -34.73 -21.18
N ASN A 806 -5.18 -35.41 -22.33
CA ASN A 806 -4.37 -35.14 -23.52
C ASN A 806 -2.86 -35.37 -23.40
N TYR A 807 -2.41 -36.13 -22.39
CA TYR A 807 -1.01 -36.55 -22.29
C TYR A 807 -0.62 -37.63 -23.29
N ILE A 808 -1.58 -38.29 -23.93
CA ILE A 808 -1.33 -39.19 -25.07
C ILE A 808 -0.62 -38.48 -26.23
N TYR A 809 -0.72 -37.14 -26.31
CA TYR A 809 0.04 -36.34 -27.27
C TYR A 809 1.56 -36.50 -27.15
N LEU A 810 2.09 -36.79 -25.96
CA LEU A 810 3.53 -36.99 -25.75
C LEU A 810 4.11 -38.20 -26.50
N LEU A 811 3.25 -39.08 -27.03
CA LEU A 811 3.66 -40.16 -27.94
C LEU A 811 4.09 -39.63 -29.31
N THR A 812 3.62 -38.44 -29.71
CA THR A 812 3.96 -37.82 -30.99
C THR A 812 5.46 -37.51 -31.03
N GLY A 813 6.15 -38.00 -32.06
CA GLY A 813 7.59 -37.81 -32.20
C GLY A 813 8.46 -38.69 -31.27
N ASN A 814 7.85 -39.62 -30.53
CA ASN A 814 8.52 -40.57 -29.63
C ASN A 814 8.21 -42.02 -30.04
N ASP A 815 8.68 -42.43 -31.23
CA ASP A 815 8.32 -43.71 -31.85
C ASP A 815 8.56 -44.92 -30.95
N ALA A 816 9.67 -44.95 -30.19
CA ALA A 816 9.96 -46.06 -29.27
C ALA A 816 8.90 -46.19 -28.16
N ILE A 817 8.47 -45.08 -27.59
CA ILE A 817 7.46 -45.04 -26.52
C ILE A 817 6.08 -45.32 -27.11
N ALA A 818 5.76 -44.71 -28.25
CA ALA A 818 4.51 -44.96 -28.97
C ALA A 818 4.38 -46.43 -29.38
N GLN A 819 5.46 -47.07 -29.82
CA GLN A 819 5.50 -48.49 -30.16
C GLN A 819 5.34 -49.38 -28.93
N LYS A 820 5.95 -49.01 -27.78
CA LYS A 820 5.71 -49.69 -26.50
C LYS A 820 4.21 -49.69 -26.15
N TRP A 821 3.56 -48.54 -26.25
CA TRP A 821 2.13 -48.41 -25.99
C TRP A 821 1.26 -49.14 -27.01
N PHE A 822 1.66 -49.15 -28.29
CA PHE A 822 1.00 -49.95 -29.31
C PHE A 822 1.01 -51.43 -28.97
N ASN A 823 2.18 -51.97 -28.58
CA ASN A 823 2.33 -53.39 -28.23
C ASN A 823 1.52 -53.77 -26.99
N LEU A 824 1.49 -52.90 -25.97
CA LEU A 824 0.68 -53.11 -24.76
C LEU A 824 -0.81 -53.14 -25.08
N THR A 825 -1.28 -52.19 -25.89
CA THR A 825 -2.69 -52.11 -26.33
C THR A 825 -3.06 -53.30 -27.21
N GLU A 826 -2.17 -53.76 -28.10
CA GLU A 826 -2.39 -54.98 -28.91
C GLU A 826 -2.50 -56.24 -28.05
N ALA A 827 -1.67 -56.38 -27.01
CA ALA A 827 -1.74 -57.50 -26.11
C ALA A 827 -3.09 -57.55 -25.36
N GLU A 828 -3.56 -56.40 -24.88
CA GLU A 828 -4.87 -56.26 -24.22
C GLU A 828 -6.03 -56.52 -25.22
N LEU A 829 -5.91 -56.04 -26.45
CA LEU A 829 -6.90 -56.27 -27.51
C LEU A 829 -7.04 -57.76 -27.84
N ASN A 830 -5.92 -58.48 -27.94
CA ASN A 830 -5.89 -59.92 -28.22
C ASN A 830 -6.48 -60.76 -27.07
N GLU A 831 -6.47 -60.26 -25.83
CA GLU A 831 -7.16 -60.89 -24.71
C GLU A 831 -8.68 -60.85 -24.90
N TYR A 832 -9.23 -59.67 -25.22
CA TYR A 832 -10.66 -59.48 -25.43
C TYR A 832 -11.17 -60.04 -26.76
N ALA A 833 -10.29 -60.28 -27.74
CA ALA A 833 -10.66 -60.91 -29.01
C ALA A 833 -11.12 -62.37 -28.86
N LYS A 834 -10.81 -63.03 -27.73
CA LYS A 834 -11.08 -64.46 -27.51
C LYS A 834 -12.53 -64.78 -27.20
N ASP A 835 -13.29 -63.83 -26.66
CA ASP A 835 -14.67 -64.04 -26.23
C ASP A 835 -15.60 -63.00 -26.86
N GLN A 836 -16.65 -63.47 -27.54
CA GLN A 836 -17.67 -62.61 -28.13
C GLN A 836 -18.41 -61.77 -27.07
N ALA A 837 -18.51 -62.25 -25.83
CA ALA A 837 -19.08 -61.50 -24.71
C ALA A 837 -18.29 -60.22 -24.38
N ASP A 838 -17.00 -60.18 -24.75
CA ASP A 838 -16.11 -59.04 -24.52
C ASP A 838 -16.02 -58.10 -25.72
N ARG A 839 -16.94 -58.20 -26.69
CA ARG A 839 -16.94 -57.35 -27.91
C ARG A 839 -16.94 -55.85 -27.58
N GLU A 840 -17.70 -55.39 -26.60
CA GLU A 840 -17.69 -53.98 -26.17
C GLU A 840 -16.30 -53.57 -25.65
N LYS A 841 -15.65 -54.44 -24.85
CA LYS A 841 -14.30 -54.20 -24.32
C LYS A 841 -13.26 -54.16 -25.43
N TYR A 842 -13.34 -55.11 -26.38
CA TYR A 842 -12.50 -55.15 -27.57
C TYR A 842 -12.59 -53.84 -28.35
N LEU A 843 -13.80 -53.33 -28.62
CA LEU A 843 -13.97 -52.08 -29.36
C LEU A 843 -13.45 -50.85 -28.58
N CYS A 844 -13.58 -50.85 -27.24
CA CYS A 844 -12.98 -49.80 -26.40
C CYS A 844 -11.44 -49.80 -26.47
N VAL A 845 -10.79 -50.97 -26.47
CA VAL A 845 -9.33 -51.06 -26.62
C VAL A 845 -8.91 -50.72 -28.05
N LEU A 846 -9.69 -51.13 -29.06
CA LEU A 846 -9.49 -50.80 -30.47
C LEU A 846 -9.48 -49.29 -30.70
N PHE A 847 -10.31 -48.54 -29.96
CA PHE A 847 -10.30 -47.08 -30.00
C PHE A 847 -8.92 -46.52 -29.63
N TYR A 848 -8.35 -46.95 -28.50
CA TYR A 848 -7.04 -46.48 -28.06
C TYR A 848 -5.92 -46.94 -28.99
N LYS A 849 -6.03 -48.12 -29.62
CA LYS A 849 -5.13 -48.54 -30.69
C LYS A 849 -5.15 -47.53 -31.84
N GLY A 850 -6.35 -47.14 -32.31
CA GLY A 850 -6.52 -46.13 -33.35
C GLY A 850 -5.88 -44.79 -32.98
N VAL A 851 -6.06 -44.34 -31.73
CA VAL A 851 -5.44 -43.09 -31.25
C VAL A 851 -3.90 -43.20 -31.23
N ILE A 852 -3.34 -44.32 -30.79
CA ILE A 852 -1.89 -44.55 -30.79
C ILE A 852 -1.35 -44.60 -32.23
N LEU A 853 -2.04 -45.29 -33.14
CA LEU A 853 -1.71 -45.36 -34.56
C LEU A 853 -1.69 -43.97 -35.21
N LYS A 854 -2.64 -43.09 -34.86
CA LYS A 854 -2.63 -41.68 -35.27
C LYS A 854 -1.33 -40.98 -34.82
N HIS A 855 -0.90 -41.17 -33.57
CA HIS A 855 0.34 -40.56 -33.06
C HIS A 855 1.62 -41.16 -33.66
N LEU A 856 1.56 -42.41 -34.16
CA LEU A 856 2.60 -43.05 -34.97
C LEU A 856 2.58 -42.62 -36.45
N GLY A 857 1.65 -41.74 -36.87
CA GLY A 857 1.49 -41.33 -38.27
C GLY A 857 0.84 -42.38 -39.19
N LYS A 858 0.33 -43.49 -38.64
CA LYS A 858 -0.34 -44.57 -39.38
C LYS A 858 -1.83 -44.26 -39.57
N PHE A 859 -2.12 -43.21 -40.33
CA PHE A 859 -3.46 -42.62 -40.43
C PHE A 859 -4.53 -43.56 -41.02
N ASN A 860 -4.20 -44.35 -42.04
CA ASN A 860 -5.15 -45.28 -42.64
C ASN A 860 -5.58 -46.37 -41.65
N GLU A 861 -4.62 -47.01 -40.97
CA GLU A 861 -4.89 -48.02 -39.95
C GLU A 861 -5.69 -47.45 -38.77
N ALA A 862 -5.40 -46.19 -38.38
CA ALA A 862 -6.16 -45.49 -37.35
C ALA A 862 -7.63 -45.27 -37.76
N ILE A 863 -7.86 -44.81 -39.00
CA ILE A 863 -9.21 -44.62 -39.55
C ILE A 863 -9.96 -45.97 -39.61
N ASP A 864 -9.30 -47.06 -39.97
CA ASP A 864 -9.93 -48.40 -40.00
C ASP A 864 -10.42 -48.84 -38.62
N CYS A 865 -9.62 -48.58 -37.57
CA CYS A 865 -10.04 -48.80 -36.19
C CYS A 865 -11.30 -47.98 -35.84
N PHE A 866 -11.32 -46.69 -36.17
CA PHE A 866 -12.45 -45.82 -35.87
C PHE A 866 -13.71 -46.15 -36.68
N ASN A 867 -13.58 -46.50 -37.95
CA ASN A 867 -14.68 -46.94 -38.80
C ASN A 867 -15.30 -48.25 -38.29
N THR A 868 -14.48 -49.18 -37.80
CA THR A 868 -14.97 -50.42 -37.18
C THR A 868 -15.87 -50.12 -35.99
N ILE A 869 -15.46 -49.19 -35.13
CA ILE A 869 -16.25 -48.73 -33.97
C ILE A 869 -17.56 -48.09 -34.41
N MET A 870 -17.53 -47.24 -35.44
CA MET A 870 -18.74 -46.58 -35.94
C MET A 870 -19.74 -47.57 -36.57
N ASN A 871 -19.25 -48.56 -37.31
CA ASN A 871 -20.09 -49.60 -37.92
C ASN A 871 -20.79 -50.48 -36.87
N GLU A 872 -20.20 -50.62 -35.69
CA GLU A 872 -20.72 -51.41 -34.57
C GLU A 872 -21.30 -50.56 -33.44
N GLU A 873 -21.78 -49.34 -33.73
CA GLU A 873 -22.35 -48.42 -32.73
C GLU A 873 -23.40 -49.08 -31.80
N LYS A 874 -24.18 -50.03 -32.32
CA LYS A 874 -25.22 -50.76 -31.58
C LYS A 874 -24.70 -51.56 -30.37
N VAL A 875 -23.41 -51.91 -30.35
CA VAL A 875 -22.76 -52.61 -29.23
C VAL A 875 -22.68 -51.71 -27.99
N PHE A 876 -22.56 -50.40 -28.17
CA PHE A 876 -22.37 -49.43 -27.09
C PHE A 876 -23.69 -48.99 -26.45
N VAL A 877 -24.34 -49.89 -25.72
CA VAL A 877 -25.59 -49.59 -25.01
C VAL A 877 -25.34 -48.65 -23.82
N LYS A 878 -24.23 -48.84 -23.10
CA LYS A 878 -23.87 -48.10 -21.87
C LYS A 878 -22.74 -47.09 -22.08
N GLU A 879 -21.80 -47.37 -22.98
CA GLU A 879 -20.60 -46.57 -23.27
C GLU A 879 -20.79 -45.68 -24.52
N LYS A 880 -21.73 -44.75 -24.48
CA LYS A 880 -22.04 -43.88 -25.64
C LYS A 880 -20.95 -42.84 -25.96
N SER A 881 -19.86 -42.79 -25.20
CA SER A 881 -18.78 -41.81 -25.35
C SER A 881 -17.76 -42.16 -26.43
N ILE A 882 -17.54 -43.46 -26.70
CA ILE A 882 -16.48 -43.93 -27.61
C ILE A 882 -16.82 -43.63 -29.07
N VAL A 883 -18.08 -43.81 -29.48
CA VAL A 883 -18.54 -43.53 -30.86
C VAL A 883 -18.33 -42.06 -31.28
N PRO A 884 -18.81 -41.05 -30.51
CA PRO A 884 -18.54 -39.65 -30.85
C PRO A 884 -17.05 -39.29 -30.80
N GLN A 885 -16.28 -39.94 -29.91
CA GLN A 885 -14.83 -39.76 -29.87
C GLN A 885 -14.15 -40.34 -31.12
N ALA A 886 -14.54 -41.52 -31.58
CA ALA A 886 -14.02 -42.14 -32.81
C ALA A 886 -14.32 -41.27 -34.04
N HIS A 887 -15.56 -40.79 -34.17
CA HIS A 887 -15.95 -39.92 -35.30
C HIS A 887 -15.18 -38.59 -35.28
N MET A 888 -14.98 -37.98 -34.09
CA MET A 888 -14.14 -36.80 -33.92
C MET A 888 -12.67 -37.07 -34.28
N GLU A 889 -12.12 -38.22 -33.87
CA GLU A 889 -10.75 -38.62 -34.18
C GLU A 889 -10.52 -38.81 -35.68
N ILE A 890 -11.49 -39.34 -36.43
CA ILE A 890 -11.44 -39.36 -37.90
C ILE A 890 -11.29 -37.94 -38.45
N GLY A 891 -12.11 -37.00 -37.97
CA GLY A 891 -12.02 -35.58 -38.37
C GLY A 891 -10.64 -34.98 -38.06
N MET A 892 -10.06 -35.32 -36.91
CA MET A 892 -8.70 -34.90 -36.55
C MET A 892 -7.63 -35.53 -37.45
N VAL A 893 -7.75 -36.81 -37.80
CA VAL A 893 -6.84 -37.46 -38.75
C VAL A 893 -6.92 -36.78 -40.13
N LYS A 894 -8.12 -36.48 -40.63
CA LYS A 894 -8.32 -35.75 -41.90
C LYS A 894 -7.68 -34.36 -41.87
N MET A 895 -7.74 -33.68 -40.73
CA MET A 895 -7.05 -32.42 -40.53
C MET A 895 -5.52 -32.58 -40.63
N LEU A 896 -4.95 -33.63 -40.01
CA LEU A 896 -3.51 -33.93 -40.07
C LEU A 896 -3.06 -34.35 -41.47
N GLU A 897 -3.91 -35.02 -42.25
CA GLU A 897 -3.68 -35.34 -43.67
C GLU A 897 -3.75 -34.09 -44.59
N GLY A 898 -4.17 -32.92 -44.06
CA GLY A 898 -4.38 -31.70 -44.84
C GLY A 898 -5.71 -31.62 -45.59
N LYS A 899 -6.61 -32.60 -45.41
CA LYS A 899 -7.95 -32.67 -46.03
C LYS A 899 -8.94 -31.79 -45.26
N LYS A 900 -8.80 -30.47 -45.39
CA LYS A 900 -9.51 -29.47 -44.59
C LYS A 900 -11.04 -29.54 -44.69
N ASP A 901 -11.57 -29.73 -45.88
CA ASP A 901 -13.02 -29.74 -46.11
C ASP A 901 -13.69 -30.98 -45.52
N GLU A 902 -13.11 -32.17 -45.76
CA GLU A 902 -13.56 -33.43 -45.13
C GLU A 902 -13.50 -33.35 -43.60
N ALA A 903 -12.39 -32.83 -43.06
CA ALA A 903 -12.23 -32.65 -41.62
C ALA A 903 -13.32 -31.73 -41.05
N LYS A 904 -13.60 -30.62 -41.72
CA LYS A 904 -14.63 -29.67 -41.31
C LYS A 904 -16.01 -30.32 -41.26
N GLU A 905 -16.42 -30.99 -42.33
CA GLU A 905 -17.74 -31.62 -42.45
C GLU A 905 -17.95 -32.66 -41.32
N ILE A 906 -16.94 -33.49 -41.08
CA ILE A 906 -16.95 -34.50 -40.02
C ILE A 906 -17.09 -33.85 -38.64
N LEU A 907 -16.25 -32.86 -38.33
CA LEU A 907 -16.24 -32.23 -37.01
C LEU A 907 -17.54 -31.44 -36.73
N GLU A 908 -18.13 -30.79 -37.73
CA GLU A 908 -19.44 -30.15 -37.61
C GLU A 908 -20.55 -31.18 -37.39
N SER A 909 -20.51 -32.31 -38.11
CA SER A 909 -21.45 -33.43 -37.95
C SER A 909 -21.41 -34.03 -36.54
N VAL A 910 -20.22 -34.23 -35.96
CA VAL A 910 -20.05 -34.74 -34.58
C VAL A 910 -20.78 -33.85 -33.57
N ILE A 911 -20.62 -32.53 -33.69
CA ILE A 911 -21.23 -31.54 -32.81
C ILE A 911 -22.77 -31.55 -32.89
N GLN A 912 -23.31 -31.81 -34.08
CA GLN A 912 -24.75 -31.77 -34.35
C GLN A 912 -25.45 -33.09 -33.99
N THR A 913 -24.77 -34.21 -34.20
CA THR A 913 -25.36 -35.55 -34.14
C THR A 913 -25.39 -36.12 -32.73
N TYR A 914 -24.32 -35.97 -31.95
CA TYR A 914 -24.19 -36.64 -30.67
C TYR A 914 -24.49 -35.72 -29.47
N SER A 915 -25.28 -36.20 -28.51
CA SER A 915 -25.55 -35.47 -27.26
C SER A 915 -25.85 -36.40 -26.08
N LYS A 916 -25.78 -35.88 -24.85
CA LYS A 916 -26.14 -36.56 -23.60
C LYS A 916 -25.24 -37.76 -23.21
N TYR A 917 -23.94 -37.69 -23.49
CA TYR A 917 -22.93 -38.65 -23.03
C TYR A 917 -21.95 -38.02 -22.03
N VAL A 918 -21.16 -38.84 -21.32
CA VAL A 918 -20.36 -38.39 -20.16
C VAL A 918 -19.25 -37.41 -20.57
N SER A 919 -18.60 -37.64 -21.71
CA SER A 919 -17.49 -36.83 -22.23
C SER A 919 -17.89 -35.80 -23.29
N GLU A 920 -19.18 -35.44 -23.40
CA GLU A 920 -19.71 -34.50 -24.42
C GLU A 920 -18.90 -33.20 -24.50
N ASN A 921 -18.60 -32.58 -23.35
CA ASN A 921 -17.83 -31.34 -23.34
C ASN A 921 -16.40 -31.53 -23.88
N ILE A 922 -15.76 -32.68 -23.64
CA ILE A 922 -14.39 -32.93 -24.12
C ILE A 922 -14.39 -33.03 -25.64
N VAL A 923 -15.32 -33.82 -26.21
CA VAL A 923 -15.47 -33.98 -27.66
C VAL A 923 -15.80 -32.65 -28.33
N HIS A 924 -16.71 -31.87 -27.75
CA HIS A 924 -17.08 -30.57 -28.30
C HIS A 924 -15.91 -29.58 -28.26
N ILE A 925 -15.21 -29.46 -27.12
CA ILE A 925 -14.06 -28.54 -27.01
C ILE A 925 -12.99 -28.92 -28.05
N ARG A 926 -12.73 -30.22 -28.26
CA ARG A 926 -11.80 -30.73 -29.27
C ARG A 926 -12.23 -30.43 -30.69
N SER A 927 -13.49 -30.68 -31.00
CA SER A 927 -14.05 -30.43 -32.33
C SER A 927 -14.00 -28.93 -32.67
N TYR A 928 -14.36 -28.06 -31.72
CA TYR A 928 -14.26 -26.60 -31.92
C TYR A 928 -12.82 -26.12 -32.04
N ALA A 929 -11.88 -26.69 -31.30
CA ALA A 929 -10.47 -26.36 -31.45
C ALA A 929 -9.94 -26.73 -32.84
N ALA A 930 -10.27 -27.92 -33.34
CA ALA A 930 -9.92 -28.39 -34.68
C ALA A 930 -10.54 -27.51 -35.78
N LEU A 931 -11.84 -27.22 -35.71
CA LEU A 931 -12.51 -26.34 -36.66
C LEU A 931 -11.89 -24.93 -36.72
N ARG A 932 -11.50 -24.39 -35.57
CA ARG A 932 -10.79 -23.11 -35.51
C ARG A 932 -9.40 -23.18 -36.15
N ALA A 933 -8.64 -24.25 -35.93
CA ALA A 933 -7.33 -24.44 -36.57
C ALA A 933 -7.44 -24.54 -38.10
N LEU A 934 -8.58 -24.99 -38.61
CA LEU A 934 -8.91 -25.02 -40.04
C LEU A 934 -9.32 -23.65 -40.63
N GLY A 935 -9.41 -22.59 -39.82
CA GLY A 935 -9.86 -21.27 -40.25
C GLY A 935 -11.38 -21.14 -40.42
N VAL A 936 -12.15 -22.10 -39.90
CA VAL A 936 -13.62 -22.05 -39.94
C VAL A 936 -14.11 -21.06 -38.88
N SER A 937 -14.78 -19.99 -39.33
CA SER A 937 -15.50 -19.10 -38.42
C SER A 937 -16.61 -19.91 -37.74
N THR A 938 -16.45 -20.20 -36.45
CA THR A 938 -17.50 -20.79 -35.62
C THR A 938 -18.58 -19.76 -35.26
N ASP A 939 -18.43 -18.50 -35.71
CA ASP A 939 -19.39 -17.42 -35.52
C ASP A 939 -20.53 -17.54 -36.55
N LYS A 940 -21.46 -18.46 -36.33
CA LYS A 940 -22.84 -18.16 -36.70
C LYS A 940 -23.32 -17.09 -35.71
N THR A 941 -23.18 -15.82 -36.11
CA THR A 941 -23.90 -14.70 -35.52
C THR A 941 -25.37 -15.08 -35.40
N VAL A 942 -25.81 -15.40 -34.19
CA VAL A 942 -27.24 -15.37 -33.87
C VAL A 942 -27.58 -13.88 -33.86
N GLU A 943 -28.13 -13.39 -34.97
CA GLU A 943 -28.85 -12.12 -34.99
C GLU A 943 -29.97 -12.26 -33.95
N VAL A 944 -29.84 -11.53 -32.84
CA VAL A 944 -30.93 -11.36 -31.88
C VAL A 944 -31.64 -10.10 -32.32
N GLU A 945 -32.82 -10.28 -32.93
CA GLU A 945 -33.78 -9.21 -33.17
C GLU A 945 -34.01 -8.45 -31.87
N GLY A 946 -33.87 -7.13 -31.94
CA GLY A 946 -33.93 -6.26 -30.78
C GLY A 946 -35.37 -6.07 -30.31
N GLU A 947 -35.70 -6.63 -29.16
CA GLU A 947 -36.84 -6.17 -28.35
C GLU A 947 -36.44 -6.08 -26.87
N ASP A 948 -36.84 -4.96 -26.28
CA ASP A 948 -36.95 -4.61 -24.86
C ASP A 948 -35.69 -4.31 -24.04
N LEU A 949 -35.15 -3.11 -24.25
CA LEU A 949 -34.11 -2.45 -23.43
C LEU A 949 -34.68 -1.52 -22.32
N GLU A 950 -35.97 -1.56 -21.97
CA GLU A 950 -36.59 -0.51 -21.12
C GLU A 950 -36.81 -0.84 -19.63
N ASN A 951 -36.45 -2.02 -19.10
CA ASN A 951 -36.84 -2.40 -17.72
C ASN A 951 -35.72 -2.66 -16.70
N LEU A 952 -34.64 -1.87 -16.68
CA LEU A 952 -33.58 -2.00 -15.66
C LEU A 952 -33.23 -0.71 -14.87
N ASP A 953 -34.13 0.28 -14.83
CA ASP A 953 -33.96 1.51 -14.02
C ASP A 953 -34.47 1.38 -12.56
N GLY A 954 -34.64 0.17 -12.05
CA GLY A 954 -35.39 -0.08 -10.81
C GLY A 954 -34.64 -0.75 -9.65
N ILE A 955 -33.30 -0.66 -9.53
CA ILE A 955 -32.60 -1.14 -8.31
C ILE A 955 -31.38 -0.26 -8.01
N ASP A 956 -31.63 0.93 -7.47
CA ASP A 956 -30.64 1.69 -6.70
C ASP A 956 -30.89 1.48 -5.19
N GLU A 957 -29.78 1.39 -4.45
CA GLU A 957 -29.62 1.60 -3.00
C GLU A 957 -30.49 0.80 -2.02
N GLU A 958 -30.01 -0.37 -1.58
CA GLU A 958 -30.15 -0.79 -0.17
C GLU A 958 -29.22 -1.97 0.20
N SER A 959 -28.84 -2.05 1.48
CA SER A 959 -28.00 -3.07 2.16
C SER A 959 -26.47 -2.86 2.18
N SER A 960 -26.08 -1.74 2.81
CA SER A 960 -24.86 -1.69 3.61
C SER A 960 -25.17 -2.03 5.08
N SER A 961 -25.50 -3.28 5.41
CA SER A 961 -25.46 -3.81 6.78
C SER A 961 -25.94 -5.26 6.80
N SER A 962 -25.32 -6.05 7.69
CA SER A 962 -25.62 -7.43 8.07
C SER A 962 -25.24 -8.53 7.07
N ASP A 963 -24.24 -9.33 7.44
CA ASP A 963 -24.47 -10.72 7.86
C ASP A 963 -23.12 -11.40 8.11
N GLU A 964 -22.83 -11.56 9.40
CA GLU A 964 -22.04 -12.66 9.94
C GLU A 964 -22.83 -13.95 9.70
N ASP A 965 -22.29 -14.86 8.90
CA ASP A 965 -22.26 -16.33 9.09
C ASP A 965 -21.61 -17.02 7.87
#